data_AF-A0A4Q3B5C1-F1
#
_entry.id   AF-A0A4Q3B5C1-F1
#
_cell.length_a   1.000
_cell.length_b   1.000
_cell.length_c   1.000
_cell.angle_alpha   90.00
_cell.angle_beta   90.00
_cell.angle_gamma   90.00
#
_symmetry.space_group_name_H-M   'P 1'
#
loop_
_entity.id
_entity.type
_entity.pdbx_description
1 polymer ?
#
loop_
_entity_poly.entity_id
_entity_poly.type
_entity_poly.pdbx_seq_one_letter_code
_entity_poly.pdbx_strand_id
1 'polypeptide(L)'
;SFYYALKNVDAVALELNPDLWQAQMVRLVKLNENFTSFSQSSGNDYLTENSFKITHYEDNLKAALSTEPPVVNSLLYRSYKVKEDFEEDTFLDLYIYQAGRKLGKAPAGVEDYYESEKLVMEAYRDMANEKKKKDIDLDGESISSLLQKLQTAYRNGDLDLMDSLDNKMEKSVAFREKFLYKRNDIQADAIDSIIKQRSLFVGVGAAHLPGTRGVIEQLRKKGYRLRPVKMTDRDAAQKDAINEMKVPVSFSNQKASDGTYAVDVPGPLYSLQSNYQQLNRMQYADMSNGSYYMVTRVKTYASFIHQSQNDVAKKTDSLLYEFIPGNIISKKAISRNGYSGLDIVNRTRRGDMQRYNIFYTPFEVLIFKMSGKKDYVDGAEGQRFFSSIHLKEYTPSSSVFKPGPAGFEIRMPHEPHVYQTNAADERWEYEARDKTTGDAYLVMKKSVYNYDFLEADSFDLSLIETSFRSGDIFDKQLSRLPTTFNGYPALQVKEKLKSGDFIHAMYVIKGPHYYVLAQRSNSSADKAFNFYKSFRFVPYKYTDSKQYVDTFLRVDIQTPVTPEIDAGLRTIIEQTIEDAANGNNSNGYITYWKKARNGLFRDEKSGDLVSLQVQEYPKYFYIKDSAKFWKTEIEEHLNKQDMLLQSKRMFTTDNGATTACHITIKDTASSRLIDKLIILKGKYL
;
A
#
# COMPACT_ATOMS: atom_id res chain seq x y z
N SER A 1 0.08 -41.22 -16.30
CA SER A 1 0.36 -40.69 -14.95
C SER A 1 0.51 -39.17 -15.01
N PHE A 2 0.41 -38.48 -13.87
CA PHE A 2 0.55 -37.02 -13.76
C PHE A 2 1.82 -36.47 -14.43
N TYR A 3 2.99 -36.99 -14.07
CA TYR A 3 4.27 -36.53 -14.63
C TYR A 3 4.43 -36.85 -16.12
N TYR A 4 3.84 -37.95 -16.60
CA TYR A 4 3.84 -38.24 -18.03
C TYR A 4 3.09 -37.15 -18.79
N ALA A 5 1.90 -36.74 -18.33
CA ALA A 5 1.15 -35.66 -18.97
C ALA A 5 1.95 -34.34 -18.92
N LEU A 6 2.48 -33.98 -17.75
CA LEU A 6 3.24 -32.75 -17.56
C LEU A 6 4.48 -32.64 -18.46
N LYS A 7 5.20 -33.76 -18.68
CA LYS A 7 6.39 -33.81 -19.55
C LYS A 7 6.06 -33.69 -21.03
N ASN A 8 4.89 -34.18 -21.46
CA ASN A 8 4.49 -34.31 -22.87
C ASN A 8 3.56 -33.19 -23.35
N VAL A 9 3.51 -32.06 -22.64
CA VAL A 9 2.79 -30.86 -23.08
C VAL A 9 3.75 -29.70 -23.36
N ASP A 10 3.28 -28.69 -24.08
CA ASP A 10 4.04 -27.46 -24.38
C ASP A 10 3.78 -26.38 -23.32
N ALA A 11 2.56 -26.34 -22.77
CA ALA A 11 2.14 -25.37 -21.76
C ALA A 11 1.47 -26.02 -20.55
N VAL A 12 1.58 -25.32 -19.42
CA VAL A 12 0.91 -25.63 -18.16
C VAL A 12 0.07 -24.43 -17.77
N ALA A 13 -1.25 -24.61 -17.72
CA ALA A 13 -2.19 -23.61 -17.26
C ALA A 13 -2.77 -23.97 -15.89
N LEU A 14 -2.98 -22.95 -15.07
CA LEU A 14 -3.79 -23.03 -13.86
C LEU A 14 -5.01 -22.11 -14.02
N GLU A 15 -5.91 -22.06 -13.03
CA GLU A 15 -7.01 -21.07 -13.04
C GLU A 15 -6.45 -19.67 -13.31
N LEU A 16 -5.43 -19.27 -12.54
CA LEU A 16 -4.74 -18.02 -12.70
C LEU A 16 -3.25 -18.29 -12.91
N ASN A 17 -2.57 -17.47 -13.72
CA ASN A 17 -1.14 -17.65 -14.01
C ASN A 17 -0.24 -17.13 -12.85
N PRO A 18 0.48 -18.00 -12.11
CA PRO A 18 1.33 -17.57 -11.00
C PRO A 18 2.46 -16.62 -11.39
N ASP A 19 2.88 -16.62 -12.66
CA ASP A 19 3.91 -15.70 -13.18
C ASP A 19 3.43 -14.23 -13.18
N LEU A 20 2.12 -14.00 -13.20
CA LEU A 20 1.50 -12.67 -13.27
C LEU A 20 0.86 -12.24 -11.94
N TRP A 21 0.65 -13.17 -11.00
CA TRP A 21 -0.09 -12.91 -9.76
C TRP A 21 0.43 -11.73 -8.99
N GLN A 22 1.73 -11.69 -8.72
CA GLN A 22 2.31 -10.64 -7.88
C GLN A 22 2.04 -9.25 -8.47
N ALA A 23 2.26 -9.08 -9.78
CA ALA A 23 2.01 -7.82 -10.48
C ALA A 23 0.52 -7.44 -10.44
N GLN A 24 -0.36 -8.41 -10.70
CA GLN A 24 -1.80 -8.19 -10.76
C GLN A 24 -2.39 -7.86 -9.38
N MET A 25 -1.95 -8.57 -8.33
CA MET A 25 -2.31 -8.31 -6.94
C MET A 25 -1.91 -6.89 -6.52
N VAL A 26 -0.66 -6.50 -6.78
CA VAL A 26 -0.16 -5.16 -6.40
C VAL A 26 -0.94 -4.06 -7.11
N ARG A 27 -1.23 -4.23 -8.41
CA ARG A 27 -2.04 -3.25 -9.14
C ARG A 27 -3.49 -3.22 -8.66
N LEU A 28 -4.10 -4.35 -8.27
CA LEU A 28 -5.45 -4.34 -7.68
C LEU A 28 -5.46 -3.60 -6.34
N VAL A 29 -4.50 -3.88 -5.46
CA VAL A 29 -4.34 -3.18 -4.18
C VAL A 29 -4.18 -1.68 -4.42
N LYS A 30 -3.31 -1.27 -5.36
CA LYS A 30 -3.11 0.14 -5.70
C LYS A 30 -4.40 0.81 -6.21
N LEU A 31 -5.15 0.14 -7.09
CA LEU A 31 -6.43 0.67 -7.60
C LEU A 31 -7.46 0.85 -6.48
N ASN A 32 -7.51 -0.10 -5.54
CA ASN A 32 -8.38 -0.01 -4.38
C ASN A 32 -7.94 1.12 -3.43
N GLU A 33 -6.64 1.22 -3.13
CA GLU A 33 -6.06 2.31 -2.33
C GLU A 33 -6.34 3.68 -2.95
N ASN A 34 -6.17 3.82 -4.27
CA ASN A 34 -6.50 5.04 -5.00
C ASN A 34 -7.98 5.39 -4.90
N PHE A 35 -8.87 4.41 -5.08
CA PHE A 35 -10.30 4.61 -4.94
C PHE A 35 -10.69 5.01 -3.51
N THR A 36 -10.18 4.32 -2.49
CA THR A 36 -10.42 4.67 -1.08
C THR A 36 -9.89 6.07 -0.77
N SER A 37 -8.68 6.39 -1.22
CA SER A 37 -8.06 7.70 -0.99
C SER A 37 -8.80 8.84 -1.69
N PHE A 38 -9.43 8.55 -2.83
CA PHE A 38 -10.27 9.51 -3.58
C PHE A 38 -11.67 9.67 -2.98
N SER A 39 -12.32 8.57 -2.56
CA SER A 39 -13.73 8.58 -2.13
C SER A 39 -13.93 8.92 -0.65
N GLN A 40 -12.86 8.99 0.14
CA GLN A 40 -12.92 9.37 1.55
C GLN A 40 -13.33 10.84 1.73
N SER A 41 -14.01 11.13 2.85
CA SER A 41 -14.17 12.49 3.35
C SER A 41 -12.83 13.03 3.85
N SER A 42 -12.55 14.31 3.59
CA SER A 42 -11.36 15.01 4.09
C SER A 42 -11.75 16.12 5.07
N GLY A 43 -10.77 16.74 5.71
CA GLY A 43 -10.98 17.91 6.57
C GLY A 43 -11.07 17.57 8.05
N ASN A 44 -10.63 16.38 8.45
CA ASN A 44 -10.56 15.92 9.83
C ASN A 44 -9.13 15.53 10.23
N ASP A 45 -8.12 16.14 9.60
CA ASP A 45 -6.73 15.94 10.01
C ASP A 45 -6.44 16.76 11.27
N TYR A 46 -5.48 16.27 12.05
CA TYR A 46 -5.00 16.94 13.26
C TYR A 46 -3.48 16.88 13.33
N LEU A 47 -2.89 17.93 13.90
CA LEU A 47 -1.57 17.77 14.50
C LEU A 47 -1.72 16.92 15.78
N THR A 48 -0.74 16.05 16.00
CA THR A 48 -0.63 15.24 17.21
C THR A 48 0.78 15.33 17.75
N GLU A 49 0.98 14.84 18.97
CA GLU A 49 2.32 14.72 19.56
C GLU A 49 3.28 13.82 18.77
N ASN A 50 2.78 13.04 17.80
CA ASN A 50 3.62 12.22 16.92
C ASN A 50 3.94 12.89 15.57
N SER A 51 3.24 13.96 15.19
CA SER A 51 3.31 14.56 13.84
C SER A 51 4.71 15.03 13.43
N PHE A 52 5.54 15.48 14.37
CA PHE A 52 6.93 15.93 14.14
C PHE A 52 7.96 15.19 15.01
N LYS A 53 7.56 14.06 15.61
CA LYS A 53 8.41 13.27 16.50
C LYS A 53 9.61 12.69 15.77
N ILE A 54 10.78 12.84 16.39
CA ILE A 54 11.99 12.08 16.08
C ILE A 54 11.83 10.71 16.73
N THR A 55 11.58 9.68 15.92
CA THR A 55 11.23 8.35 16.40
C THR A 55 12.47 7.50 16.69
N HIS A 56 12.33 6.62 17.69
CA HIS A 56 13.27 5.54 17.94
C HIS A 56 13.19 4.50 16.82
N TYR A 57 14.32 3.93 16.42
CA TYR A 57 14.40 3.00 15.30
C TYR A 57 14.50 1.55 15.72
N GLU A 58 14.70 1.28 17.01
CA GLU A 58 14.92 -0.06 17.56
C GLU A 58 13.79 -1.03 17.21
N ASP A 59 12.53 -0.65 17.42
CA ASP A 59 11.41 -1.55 17.18
C ASP A 59 11.20 -1.79 15.68
N ASN A 60 11.43 -0.77 14.86
CA ASN A 60 11.44 -0.93 13.40
C ASN A 60 12.59 -1.82 12.93
N LEU A 61 13.76 -1.74 13.59
CA LEU A 61 14.91 -2.60 13.29
C LEU A 61 14.64 -4.06 13.69
N LYS A 62 14.09 -4.31 14.89
CA LYS A 62 13.64 -5.64 15.34
C LYS A 62 12.64 -6.24 14.35
N ALA A 63 11.65 -5.45 13.95
CA ALA A 63 10.65 -5.83 12.96
C ALA A 63 11.30 -6.14 11.61
N ALA A 64 12.23 -5.30 11.16
CA ALA A 64 12.90 -5.45 9.88
C ALA A 64 13.73 -6.73 9.78
N LEU A 65 14.36 -7.14 10.87
CA LEU A 65 15.18 -8.36 10.97
C LEU A 65 14.35 -9.64 11.03
N SER A 66 13.24 -9.62 11.79
CA SER A 66 12.51 -10.84 12.18
C SER A 66 11.28 -11.17 11.33
N THR A 67 10.63 -10.17 10.74
CA THR A 67 9.32 -10.39 10.11
C THR A 67 9.45 -10.77 8.63
N GLU A 68 8.69 -11.80 8.24
CA GLU A 68 8.41 -12.13 6.85
C GLU A 68 7.05 -11.53 6.43
N PRO A 69 6.96 -10.84 5.27
CA PRO A 69 5.70 -10.28 4.83
C PRO A 69 4.63 -11.36 4.59
N PRO A 70 3.38 -11.19 5.09
CA PRO A 70 2.32 -12.16 4.88
C PRO A 70 2.06 -12.52 3.42
N VAL A 71 2.23 -11.55 2.50
CA VAL A 71 2.07 -11.80 1.06
C VAL A 71 3.07 -12.82 0.52
N VAL A 72 4.29 -12.87 1.06
CA VAL A 72 5.28 -13.89 0.69
C VAL A 72 4.78 -15.28 1.11
N ASN A 73 4.19 -15.39 2.30
CA ASN A 73 3.53 -16.63 2.72
C ASN A 73 2.38 -16.98 1.76
N SER A 74 1.47 -16.05 1.46
CA SER A 74 0.33 -16.30 0.55
C SER A 74 0.75 -16.71 -0.87
N LEU A 75 1.87 -16.18 -1.35
CA LEU A 75 2.43 -16.46 -2.67
C LEU A 75 3.19 -17.78 -2.71
N LEU A 76 4.11 -18.05 -1.77
CA LEU A 76 5.08 -19.14 -1.90
C LEU A 76 4.77 -20.38 -1.06
N TYR A 77 4.07 -20.23 0.06
CA TYR A 77 3.96 -21.32 1.06
C TYR A 77 2.51 -21.68 1.41
N ARG A 78 1.65 -20.68 1.63
CA ARG A 78 0.30 -20.77 2.24
C ARG A 78 0.27 -21.60 3.53
N SER A 79 1.39 -21.58 4.25
CA SER A 79 1.60 -22.43 5.42
C SER A 79 0.88 -21.93 6.67
N TYR A 80 0.41 -22.86 7.49
CA TYR A 80 -0.19 -22.59 8.80
C TYR A 80 0.74 -23.11 9.91
N LYS A 81 1.25 -22.20 10.77
CA LYS A 81 2.29 -22.50 11.79
C LYS A 81 2.01 -23.73 12.69
N VAL A 82 0.74 -24.08 12.90
CA VAL A 82 0.35 -25.22 13.76
C VAL A 82 0.45 -26.57 13.03
N LYS A 83 0.48 -26.57 11.69
CA LYS A 83 0.53 -27.77 10.84
C LYS A 83 1.74 -27.80 9.91
N GLU A 84 2.71 -26.92 10.14
CA GLU A 84 3.88 -26.69 9.30
C GLU A 84 4.69 -27.96 9.03
N ASP A 85 4.83 -28.85 10.01
CA ASP A 85 5.55 -30.13 9.88
C ASP A 85 4.77 -31.22 9.11
N PHE A 86 3.49 -30.97 8.80
CA PHE A 86 2.57 -31.90 8.13
C PHE A 86 2.02 -31.37 6.80
N GLU A 87 2.41 -30.14 6.41
CA GLU A 87 2.04 -29.48 5.15
C GLU A 87 3.13 -29.71 4.10
N GLU A 88 2.75 -29.83 2.82
CA GLU A 88 3.72 -29.78 1.72
C GLU A 88 4.37 -28.38 1.68
N ASP A 89 5.63 -28.29 1.24
CA ASP A 89 6.41 -27.03 1.17
C ASP A 89 5.74 -25.92 0.34
N THR A 90 4.74 -26.28 -0.46
CA THR A 90 3.90 -25.39 -1.28
C THR A 90 2.54 -26.05 -1.54
N PHE A 91 1.52 -25.25 -1.86
CA PHE A 91 0.22 -25.76 -2.28
C PHE A 91 0.23 -26.33 -3.71
N LEU A 92 -0.73 -27.21 -4.02
CA LEU A 92 -0.77 -28.03 -5.24
C LEU A 92 -0.63 -27.23 -6.54
N ASP A 93 -1.36 -26.12 -6.66
CA ASP A 93 -1.32 -25.30 -7.87
C ASP A 93 0.09 -24.77 -8.13
N LEU A 94 0.72 -24.20 -7.10
CA LEU A 94 2.08 -23.68 -7.25
C LEU A 94 3.09 -24.82 -7.50
N TYR A 95 2.87 -26.02 -6.95
CA TYR A 95 3.68 -27.19 -7.31
C TYR A 95 3.56 -27.54 -8.80
N ILE A 96 2.33 -27.61 -9.34
CA ILE A 96 2.08 -27.88 -10.77
C ILE A 96 2.78 -26.83 -11.64
N TYR A 97 2.66 -25.56 -11.27
CA TYR A 97 3.33 -24.45 -11.95
C TYR A 97 4.85 -24.61 -11.92
N GLN A 98 5.45 -24.77 -10.74
CA GLN A 98 6.90 -24.91 -10.57
C GLN A 98 7.43 -26.10 -11.35
N ALA A 99 6.77 -27.25 -11.27
CA ALA A 99 7.14 -28.44 -12.02
C ALA A 99 7.07 -28.19 -13.54
N GLY A 100 6.03 -27.51 -14.03
CA GLY A 100 5.91 -27.08 -15.42
C GLY A 100 7.07 -26.17 -15.84
N ARG A 101 7.35 -25.11 -15.09
CA ARG A 101 8.44 -24.16 -15.38
C ARG A 101 9.81 -24.84 -15.39
N LYS A 102 10.08 -25.73 -14.43
CA LYS A 102 11.33 -26.52 -14.34
C LYS A 102 11.51 -27.48 -15.52
N LEU A 103 10.41 -28.00 -16.07
CA LEU A 103 10.40 -28.81 -17.29
C LEU A 103 10.39 -27.96 -18.58
N GLY A 104 10.60 -26.64 -18.48
CA GLY A 104 10.67 -25.72 -19.62
C GLY A 104 9.31 -25.43 -20.27
N LYS A 105 8.20 -25.65 -19.57
CA LYS A 105 6.85 -25.45 -20.11
C LYS A 105 6.43 -23.99 -20.02
N ALA A 106 5.69 -23.53 -21.02
CA ALA A 106 5.14 -22.18 -21.02
C ALA A 106 4.03 -22.05 -19.95
N PRO A 107 4.07 -21.04 -19.06
CA PRO A 107 2.99 -20.80 -18.11
C PRO A 107 1.76 -20.18 -18.81
N ALA A 108 0.58 -20.49 -18.30
CA ALA A 108 -0.67 -19.88 -18.74
C ALA A 108 -1.70 -19.81 -17.60
N GLY A 109 -2.76 -19.06 -17.81
CA GLY A 109 -3.97 -19.03 -16.99
C GLY A 109 -5.19 -19.32 -17.86
N VAL A 110 -6.19 -20.01 -17.32
CA VAL A 110 -7.50 -20.18 -17.99
C VAL A 110 -8.51 -19.11 -17.56
N GLU A 111 -8.11 -18.23 -16.65
CA GLU A 111 -8.83 -17.02 -16.25
C GLU A 111 -7.88 -15.82 -16.21
N ASP A 112 -8.44 -14.61 -16.25
CA ASP A 112 -7.74 -13.38 -15.93
C ASP A 112 -8.01 -12.98 -14.46
N TYR A 113 -6.96 -12.55 -13.75
CA TYR A 113 -7.04 -12.21 -12.34
C TYR A 113 -8.08 -11.11 -12.06
N TYR A 114 -8.11 -10.03 -12.86
CA TYR A 114 -9.02 -8.92 -12.60
C TYR A 114 -10.46 -9.29 -12.89
N GLU A 115 -10.71 -9.97 -13.99
CA GLU A 115 -12.07 -10.42 -14.33
C GLU A 115 -12.59 -11.45 -13.32
N SER A 116 -11.74 -12.35 -12.83
CA SER A 116 -12.11 -13.29 -11.77
C SER A 116 -12.45 -12.57 -10.46
N GLU A 117 -11.62 -11.64 -9.99
CA GLU A 117 -11.90 -10.85 -8.78
C GLU A 117 -13.19 -10.02 -8.93
N LYS A 118 -13.42 -9.43 -10.10
CA LYS A 118 -14.64 -8.69 -10.41
C LYS A 118 -15.88 -9.58 -10.36
N LEU A 119 -15.83 -10.76 -10.96
CA LEU A 119 -16.93 -11.74 -10.92
C LEU A 119 -17.21 -12.21 -9.49
N VAL A 120 -16.17 -12.38 -8.67
CA VAL A 120 -16.30 -12.72 -7.26
C VAL A 120 -17.00 -11.59 -6.49
N MET A 121 -16.57 -10.33 -6.66
CA MET A 121 -17.22 -9.16 -6.04
C MET A 121 -18.70 -9.07 -6.43
N GLU A 122 -19.00 -9.26 -7.72
CA GLU A 122 -20.38 -9.28 -8.21
C GLU A 122 -21.20 -10.45 -7.65
N ALA A 123 -20.61 -11.64 -7.50
CA ALA A 123 -21.27 -12.81 -6.93
C ALA A 123 -21.71 -12.54 -5.48
N TYR A 124 -20.82 -11.97 -4.66
CA TYR A 124 -21.13 -11.63 -3.27
C TYR A 124 -22.20 -10.54 -3.17
N ARG A 125 -22.14 -9.51 -4.02
CA ARG A 125 -23.17 -8.46 -4.06
C ARG A 125 -24.54 -9.05 -4.44
N ASP A 126 -24.60 -9.82 -5.52
CA ASP A 126 -25.86 -10.37 -5.99
C ASP A 126 -26.44 -11.39 -4.98
N MET A 127 -25.58 -12.16 -4.29
CA MET A 127 -25.98 -13.00 -3.15
C MET A 127 -26.60 -12.21 -1.99
N ALA A 128 -26.06 -11.02 -1.71
CA ALA A 128 -26.60 -10.15 -0.66
C ALA A 128 -27.98 -9.60 -1.05
N ASN A 129 -28.18 -9.29 -2.34
CA ASN A 129 -29.44 -8.79 -2.89
C ASN A 129 -30.49 -9.88 -3.20
N GLU A 130 -30.11 -11.16 -3.18
CA GLU A 130 -31.00 -12.28 -3.46
C GLU A 130 -32.03 -12.47 -2.34
N LYS A 131 -33.28 -12.07 -2.60
CA LYS A 131 -34.39 -12.12 -1.64
C LYS A 131 -34.88 -13.53 -1.32
N LYS A 132 -34.75 -14.47 -2.26
CA LYS A 132 -35.19 -15.85 -2.11
C LYS A 132 -33.99 -16.77 -2.25
N LYS A 133 -33.48 -17.21 -1.11
CA LYS A 133 -32.42 -18.20 -1.04
C LYS A 133 -33.03 -19.59 -0.98
N LYS A 134 -32.34 -20.58 -1.54
CA LYS A 134 -32.72 -21.99 -1.44
C LYS A 134 -32.69 -22.43 0.03
N ASP A 135 -33.72 -23.14 0.46
CA ASP A 135 -33.71 -23.85 1.74
C ASP A 135 -32.77 -25.05 1.64
N ILE A 136 -31.84 -25.15 2.59
CA ILE A 136 -31.01 -26.33 2.72
C ILE A 136 -31.78 -27.32 3.58
N ASP A 137 -32.32 -28.35 2.95
CA ASP A 137 -32.73 -29.55 3.66
C ASP A 137 -31.50 -30.41 3.91
N LEU A 138 -31.15 -30.62 5.17
CA LEU A 138 -29.98 -31.43 5.54
C LEU A 138 -30.34 -32.90 5.76
N ASP A 139 -31.62 -33.29 5.65
CA ASP A 139 -32.10 -34.66 5.92
C ASP A 139 -31.65 -35.19 7.30
N GLY A 140 -31.54 -34.30 8.29
CA GLY A 140 -31.06 -34.64 9.64
C GLY A 140 -29.53 -34.75 9.80
N GLU A 141 -28.76 -34.53 8.73
CA GLU A 141 -27.29 -34.50 8.81
C GLU A 141 -26.75 -33.14 9.29
N SER A 142 -25.58 -33.15 9.92
CA SER A 142 -24.87 -31.92 10.21
C SER A 142 -24.11 -31.42 8.98
N ILE A 143 -23.90 -30.11 8.89
CA ILE A 143 -23.01 -29.50 7.88
C ILE A 143 -21.62 -30.14 7.90
N SER A 144 -21.12 -30.49 9.10
CA SER A 144 -19.83 -31.18 9.26
C SER A 144 -19.80 -32.55 8.56
N SER A 145 -20.88 -33.34 8.69
CA SER A 145 -21.04 -34.63 7.99
C SER A 145 -20.99 -34.44 6.47
N LEU A 146 -21.73 -33.46 5.93
CA LEU A 146 -21.75 -33.16 4.50
C LEU A 146 -20.37 -32.72 3.99
N LEU A 147 -19.64 -31.91 4.75
CA LEU A 147 -18.27 -31.51 4.41
C LEU A 147 -17.31 -32.72 4.40
N GLN A 148 -17.46 -33.67 5.33
CA GLN A 148 -16.66 -34.90 5.35
C GLN A 148 -16.98 -35.80 4.14
N LYS A 149 -18.25 -35.91 3.75
CA LYS A 149 -18.68 -36.60 2.53
C LYS A 149 -18.11 -35.94 1.29
N LEU A 150 -18.12 -34.61 1.22
CA LEU A 150 -17.53 -33.85 0.11
C LEU A 150 -16.01 -34.09 0.01
N GLN A 151 -15.28 -34.10 1.12
CA GLN A 151 -13.85 -34.46 1.14
C GLN A 151 -13.60 -35.90 0.66
N THR A 152 -14.47 -36.83 1.05
CA THR A 152 -14.38 -38.24 0.63
C THR A 152 -14.64 -38.37 -0.87
N ALA A 153 -15.67 -37.70 -1.38
CA ALA A 153 -15.98 -37.64 -2.81
C ALA A 153 -14.80 -37.05 -3.61
N TYR A 154 -14.19 -35.96 -3.14
CA TYR A 154 -12.99 -35.37 -3.72
C TYR A 154 -11.81 -36.35 -3.79
N ARG A 155 -11.50 -37.05 -2.69
CA ARG A 155 -10.41 -38.04 -2.64
C ARG A 155 -10.64 -39.22 -3.57
N ASN A 156 -11.90 -39.63 -3.72
CA ASN A 156 -12.29 -40.75 -4.59
C ASN A 156 -12.44 -40.33 -6.07
N GLY A 157 -12.39 -39.02 -6.37
CA GLY A 157 -12.66 -38.49 -7.71
C GLY A 157 -14.11 -38.63 -8.16
N ASP A 158 -15.05 -38.72 -7.21
CA ASP A 158 -16.49 -38.85 -7.47
C ASP A 158 -17.12 -37.48 -7.73
N LEU A 159 -17.04 -37.05 -8.99
CA LEU A 159 -17.46 -35.73 -9.42
C LEU A 159 -18.98 -35.51 -9.32
N ASP A 160 -19.79 -36.57 -9.51
CA ASP A 160 -21.26 -36.47 -9.45
C ASP A 160 -21.75 -36.28 -8.01
N LEU A 161 -21.13 -37.01 -7.06
CA LEU A 161 -21.41 -36.83 -5.64
C LEU A 161 -20.93 -35.46 -5.15
N MET A 162 -19.78 -34.98 -5.62
CA MET A 162 -19.30 -33.63 -5.30
C MET A 162 -20.28 -32.56 -5.76
N ASP A 163 -20.74 -32.61 -7.01
CA ASP A 163 -21.70 -31.64 -7.57
C ASP A 163 -23.02 -31.65 -6.80
N SER A 164 -23.52 -32.84 -6.46
CA SER A 164 -24.75 -33.00 -5.68
C SER A 164 -24.64 -32.38 -4.29
N LEU A 165 -23.54 -32.62 -3.59
CA LEU A 165 -23.29 -32.06 -2.26
C LEU A 165 -23.10 -30.55 -2.31
N ASP A 166 -22.34 -30.04 -3.28
CA ASP A 166 -22.10 -28.62 -3.46
C ASP A 166 -23.39 -27.85 -3.81
N ASN A 167 -24.18 -28.36 -4.76
CA ASN A 167 -25.50 -27.82 -5.09
C ASN A 167 -26.48 -27.86 -3.91
N LYS A 168 -26.33 -28.82 -2.99
CA LYS A 168 -27.16 -28.93 -1.77
C LYS A 168 -26.79 -27.86 -0.75
N MET A 169 -25.50 -27.53 -0.61
CA MET A 169 -25.01 -26.61 0.41
C MET A 169 -25.08 -25.12 0.00
N GLU A 170 -25.02 -24.79 -1.29
CA GLU A 170 -25.12 -23.40 -1.74
C GLU A 170 -26.58 -22.91 -1.78
N LYS A 171 -26.83 -21.80 -1.10
CA LYS A 171 -28.17 -21.21 -0.96
C LYS A 171 -28.51 -20.22 -2.06
N SER A 172 -27.50 -19.59 -2.66
CA SER A 172 -27.67 -18.47 -3.58
C SER A 172 -27.46 -18.91 -5.01
N VAL A 173 -28.52 -18.83 -5.82
CA VAL A 173 -28.43 -19.11 -7.25
C VAL A 173 -27.60 -18.02 -7.94
N ALA A 174 -27.74 -16.76 -7.49
CA ALA A 174 -26.99 -15.64 -8.04
C ALA A 174 -25.49 -15.75 -7.76
N PHE A 175 -25.11 -16.20 -6.55
CA PHE A 175 -23.73 -16.50 -6.20
C PHE A 175 -23.15 -17.58 -7.12
N ARG A 176 -23.84 -18.73 -7.21
CA ARG A 176 -23.40 -19.88 -8.01
C ARG A 176 -23.22 -19.53 -9.49
N GLU A 177 -24.11 -18.70 -10.05
CA GLU A 177 -24.02 -18.26 -11.44
C GLU A 177 -22.69 -17.55 -11.73
N LYS A 178 -22.26 -16.62 -10.88
CA LYS A 178 -21.06 -15.81 -11.11
C LYS A 178 -19.78 -16.43 -10.55
N PHE A 179 -19.86 -17.01 -9.35
CA PHE A 179 -18.72 -17.57 -8.65
C PHE A 179 -18.22 -18.89 -9.28
N LEU A 180 -19.12 -19.62 -9.97
CA LEU A 180 -18.79 -20.90 -10.59
C LEU A 180 -19.11 -20.93 -12.09
N TYR A 181 -20.36 -20.78 -12.50
CA TYR A 181 -20.74 -21.11 -13.88
C TYR A 181 -20.19 -20.17 -14.94
N LYS A 182 -20.22 -18.84 -14.72
CA LYS A 182 -19.58 -17.90 -15.66
C LYS A 182 -18.08 -18.11 -15.75
N ARG A 183 -17.44 -18.48 -14.64
CA ARG A 183 -16.02 -18.84 -14.61
C ARG A 183 -15.75 -20.13 -15.38
N ASN A 184 -16.60 -21.15 -15.28
CA ASN A 184 -16.51 -22.36 -16.11
C ASN A 184 -16.56 -22.05 -17.61
N ASP A 185 -17.42 -21.11 -18.01
CA ASP A 185 -17.55 -20.69 -19.41
C ASP A 185 -16.23 -20.03 -19.89
N ILE A 186 -15.67 -19.12 -19.10
CA ILE A 186 -14.36 -18.49 -19.35
C ILE A 186 -13.24 -19.53 -19.43
N GLN A 187 -13.17 -20.44 -18.45
CA GLN A 187 -12.16 -21.50 -18.41
C GLN A 187 -12.25 -22.41 -19.64
N ALA A 188 -13.44 -22.87 -20.02
CA ALA A 188 -13.62 -23.74 -21.17
C ALA A 188 -13.26 -23.05 -22.49
N ASP A 189 -13.57 -21.76 -22.64
CA ASP A 189 -13.20 -20.94 -23.80
C ASP A 189 -11.69 -20.72 -23.88
N ALA A 190 -11.03 -20.46 -22.75
CA ALA A 190 -9.58 -20.30 -22.68
C ALA A 190 -8.86 -21.63 -23.01
N ILE A 191 -9.34 -22.75 -22.47
CA ILE A 191 -8.80 -24.09 -22.77
C ILE A 191 -8.91 -24.39 -24.27
N ASP A 192 -10.09 -24.18 -24.86
CA ASP A 192 -10.34 -24.38 -26.29
C ASP A 192 -9.40 -23.53 -27.15
N SER A 193 -9.18 -22.28 -26.75
CA SER A 193 -8.31 -21.34 -27.46
C SER A 193 -6.84 -21.76 -27.41
N ILE A 194 -6.35 -22.21 -26.26
CA ILE A 194 -4.95 -22.59 -26.07
C ILE A 194 -4.64 -23.93 -26.74
N ILE A 195 -5.51 -24.94 -26.59
CA ILE A 195 -5.31 -26.29 -27.13
C ILE A 195 -5.22 -26.30 -28.66
N LYS A 196 -5.93 -25.39 -29.33
CA LYS A 196 -5.83 -25.21 -30.80
C LYS A 196 -4.44 -24.80 -31.28
N GLN A 197 -3.62 -24.22 -30.39
CA GLN A 197 -2.30 -23.71 -30.74
C GLN A 197 -1.17 -24.64 -30.26
N ARG A 198 -1.35 -25.29 -29.11
CA ARG A 198 -0.30 -26.10 -28.48
C ARG A 198 -0.86 -27.11 -27.50
N SER A 199 -0.10 -28.16 -27.20
CA SER A 199 -0.50 -29.15 -26.20
C SER A 199 -0.49 -28.55 -24.79
N LEU A 200 -1.51 -28.88 -23.99
CA LEU A 200 -1.80 -28.18 -22.74
C LEU A 200 -2.08 -29.15 -21.59
N PHE A 201 -1.43 -28.91 -20.45
CA PHE A 201 -1.86 -29.44 -19.15
C PHE A 201 -2.59 -28.34 -18.40
N VAL A 202 -3.78 -28.64 -17.86
CA VAL A 202 -4.60 -27.66 -17.12
C VAL A 202 -4.90 -28.18 -15.72
N GLY A 203 -4.62 -27.38 -14.70
CA GLY A 203 -5.11 -27.56 -13.34
C GLY A 203 -6.21 -26.56 -13.00
N VAL A 204 -7.40 -27.04 -12.67
CA VAL A 204 -8.51 -26.23 -12.14
C VAL A 204 -9.11 -26.92 -10.92
N GLY A 205 -9.78 -26.15 -10.07
CA GLY A 205 -10.52 -26.64 -8.92
C GLY A 205 -11.57 -27.66 -9.34
N ALA A 206 -11.70 -28.74 -8.57
CA ALA A 206 -12.59 -29.85 -8.91
C ALA A 206 -14.07 -29.42 -9.04
N ALA A 207 -14.49 -28.35 -8.36
CA ALA A 207 -15.84 -27.79 -8.47
C ALA A 207 -16.19 -27.27 -9.88
N HIS A 208 -15.19 -26.92 -10.70
CA HIS A 208 -15.40 -26.44 -12.06
C HIS A 208 -15.71 -27.58 -13.07
N LEU A 209 -15.44 -28.83 -12.71
CA LEU A 209 -15.49 -29.97 -13.64
C LEU A 209 -16.89 -30.55 -13.89
N PRO A 210 -17.72 -30.85 -12.86
CA PRO A 210 -18.97 -31.58 -13.03
C PRO A 210 -20.16 -30.71 -13.46
N GLY A 211 -21.26 -31.39 -13.80
CA GLY A 211 -22.54 -30.76 -14.13
C GLY A 211 -22.67 -30.32 -15.59
N THR A 212 -23.89 -29.93 -15.98
CA THR A 212 -24.22 -29.58 -17.38
C THR A 212 -23.53 -28.30 -17.88
N ARG A 213 -23.08 -27.45 -16.94
CA ARG A 213 -22.25 -26.26 -17.15
C ARG A 213 -20.83 -26.41 -16.59
N GLY A 214 -20.42 -27.64 -16.27
CA GLY A 214 -19.03 -27.96 -15.93
C GLY A 214 -18.12 -27.92 -17.15
N VAL A 215 -16.83 -27.65 -16.93
CA VAL A 215 -15.82 -27.56 -17.99
C VAL A 215 -15.77 -28.84 -18.85
N ILE A 216 -16.01 -30.02 -18.26
CA ILE A 216 -16.03 -31.30 -19.00
C ILE A 216 -17.12 -31.29 -20.09
N GLU A 217 -18.35 -30.92 -19.71
CA GLU A 217 -19.49 -30.88 -20.64
C GLU A 217 -19.34 -29.74 -21.65
N GLN A 218 -18.80 -28.59 -21.23
CA GLN A 218 -18.54 -27.48 -22.16
C GLN A 218 -17.50 -27.87 -23.23
N LEU A 219 -16.43 -28.58 -22.86
CA LEU A 219 -15.46 -29.08 -23.83
C LEU A 219 -16.04 -30.17 -24.74
N ARG A 220 -16.89 -31.08 -24.22
CA ARG A 220 -17.61 -32.06 -25.06
C ARG A 220 -18.50 -31.39 -26.10
N LYS A 221 -19.25 -30.35 -25.70
CA LYS A 221 -20.07 -29.53 -26.61
C LYS A 221 -19.25 -28.82 -27.69
N LYS A 222 -18.00 -28.44 -27.38
CA LYS A 222 -17.04 -27.88 -28.34
C LYS A 222 -16.41 -28.94 -29.26
N GLY A 223 -16.77 -30.22 -29.14
CA GLY A 223 -16.35 -31.31 -30.02
C GLY A 223 -15.16 -32.13 -29.52
N TYR A 224 -14.67 -31.89 -28.30
CA TYR A 224 -13.55 -32.65 -27.74
C TYR A 224 -13.99 -34.02 -27.21
N ARG A 225 -13.15 -35.03 -27.41
CA ARG A 225 -13.31 -36.36 -26.79
C ARG A 225 -12.52 -36.43 -25.49
N LEU A 226 -13.23 -36.53 -24.37
CA LEU A 226 -12.63 -36.59 -23.04
C LEU A 226 -12.67 -38.03 -22.51
N ARG A 227 -11.56 -38.48 -21.93
CA ARG A 227 -11.44 -39.79 -21.26
C ARG A 227 -10.87 -39.61 -19.86
N PRO A 228 -11.42 -40.27 -18.83
CA PRO A 228 -10.84 -40.22 -17.50
C PRO A 228 -9.49 -40.97 -17.48
N VAL A 229 -8.52 -40.43 -16.75
CA VAL A 229 -7.22 -41.08 -16.51
C VAL A 229 -7.18 -41.49 -15.04
N LYS A 230 -7.09 -42.80 -14.77
CA LYS A 230 -6.88 -43.31 -13.42
C LYS A 230 -5.42 -43.11 -13.04
N MET A 231 -5.18 -42.43 -11.91
CA MET A 231 -3.83 -42.27 -11.37
C MET A 231 -3.36 -43.62 -10.79
N THR A 232 -2.14 -44.04 -11.13
CA THR A 232 -1.43 -45.14 -10.47
C THR A 232 -0.52 -44.58 -9.36
N ASP A 233 0.14 -45.45 -8.59
CA ASP A 233 0.92 -45.12 -7.39
C ASP A 233 1.86 -43.90 -7.52
N ARG A 234 2.10 -43.27 -6.37
CA ARG A 234 2.89 -42.05 -6.21
C ARG A 234 4.35 -42.29 -6.60
N ASP A 235 4.82 -41.63 -7.67
CA ASP A 235 6.21 -41.68 -8.12
C ASP A 235 7.04 -40.59 -7.42
N ALA A 236 7.61 -40.94 -6.26
CA ALA A 236 8.45 -40.05 -5.47
C ALA A 236 9.75 -39.66 -6.19
N ALA A 237 10.34 -40.57 -6.97
CA ALA A 237 11.60 -40.32 -7.66
C ALA A 237 11.47 -39.21 -8.72
N GLN A 238 10.37 -39.18 -9.48
CA GLN A 238 10.12 -38.10 -10.43
C GLN A 238 9.84 -36.75 -9.74
N LYS A 239 9.17 -36.77 -8.58
CA LYS A 239 8.96 -35.57 -7.74
C LYS A 239 10.31 -34.97 -7.36
N ASP A 240 11.20 -35.80 -6.80
CA ASP A 240 12.50 -35.37 -6.29
C ASP A 240 13.40 -34.84 -7.40
N ALA A 241 13.48 -35.54 -8.54
CA ALA A 241 14.26 -35.11 -9.69
C ALA A 241 13.80 -33.75 -10.25
N ILE A 242 12.48 -33.49 -10.30
CA ILE A 242 11.95 -32.18 -10.71
C ILE A 242 12.24 -31.14 -9.63
N ASN A 243 12.12 -31.47 -8.34
CA ASN A 243 12.36 -30.53 -7.25
C ASN A 243 13.79 -29.98 -7.23
N GLU A 244 14.78 -30.77 -7.65
CA GLU A 244 16.18 -30.37 -7.75
C GLU A 244 16.49 -29.43 -8.94
N MET A 245 15.62 -29.36 -9.94
CA MET A 245 15.81 -28.46 -11.09
C MET A 245 15.58 -26.99 -10.70
N LYS A 246 16.28 -26.10 -11.41
CA LYS A 246 16.14 -24.64 -11.31
C LYS A 246 15.58 -24.07 -12.60
N VAL A 247 14.79 -23.01 -12.48
CA VAL A 247 14.28 -22.22 -13.61
C VAL A 247 15.20 -21.03 -13.81
N PRO A 248 15.80 -20.86 -15.00
CA PRO A 248 16.63 -19.69 -15.30
C PRO A 248 15.85 -18.39 -15.13
N VAL A 249 16.48 -17.37 -14.55
CA VAL A 249 15.89 -16.05 -14.33
C VAL A 249 16.67 -14.94 -15.03
N SER A 250 15.96 -13.88 -15.42
CA SER A 250 16.55 -12.69 -16.04
C SER A 250 16.55 -11.53 -15.06
N PHE A 251 17.73 -11.03 -14.72
CA PHE A 251 17.87 -9.91 -13.78
C PHE A 251 17.76 -8.57 -14.49
N SER A 252 17.16 -7.62 -13.79
CA SER A 252 17.10 -6.20 -14.15
C SER A 252 17.57 -5.35 -12.98
N ASN A 253 18.19 -4.21 -13.28
CA ASN A 253 18.62 -3.27 -12.26
C ASN A 253 17.41 -2.46 -11.77
N GLN A 254 17.05 -2.63 -10.51
CA GLN A 254 15.98 -1.88 -9.85
C GLN A 254 16.58 -0.79 -8.98
N LYS A 255 16.01 0.42 -9.03
CA LYS A 255 16.47 1.59 -8.28
C LYS A 255 15.37 2.09 -7.35
N ALA A 256 15.75 2.50 -6.15
CA ALA A 256 14.84 3.24 -5.28
C ALA A 256 14.39 4.55 -5.97
N SER A 257 13.14 4.96 -5.76
CA SER A 257 12.58 6.19 -6.38
C SER A 257 13.34 7.46 -6.00
N ASP A 258 13.97 7.48 -4.82
CA ASP A 258 14.82 8.56 -4.31
C ASP A 258 16.32 8.38 -4.64
N GLY A 259 16.66 7.31 -5.36
CA GLY A 259 18.04 6.98 -5.75
C GLY A 259 18.93 6.44 -4.62
N THR A 260 18.38 6.13 -3.44
CA THR A 260 19.16 5.67 -2.26
C THR A 260 19.94 4.39 -2.53
N TYR A 261 19.37 3.46 -3.30
CA TYR A 261 20.04 2.22 -3.68
C TYR A 261 19.68 1.80 -5.10
N ALA A 262 20.54 0.95 -5.67
CA ALA A 262 20.26 0.14 -6.84
C ALA A 262 20.66 -1.32 -6.57
N VAL A 263 19.91 -2.27 -7.11
CA VAL A 263 20.19 -3.71 -6.97
C VAL A 263 19.63 -4.49 -8.16
N ASP A 264 20.34 -5.51 -8.62
CA ASP A 264 19.84 -6.43 -9.64
C ASP A 264 18.91 -7.47 -8.99
N VAL A 265 17.69 -7.60 -9.52
CA VAL A 265 16.72 -8.62 -9.11
C VAL A 265 16.04 -9.26 -10.32
N PRO A 266 15.54 -10.51 -10.21
CA PRO A 266 14.94 -11.24 -11.32
C PRO A 266 13.54 -10.77 -11.74
N GLY A 267 13.01 -9.74 -11.09
CA GLY A 267 11.74 -9.09 -11.43
C GLY A 267 11.57 -7.75 -10.72
N PRO A 268 10.51 -7.00 -11.01
CA PRO A 268 10.24 -5.72 -10.38
C PRO A 268 10.04 -5.87 -8.87
N LEU A 269 10.59 -4.93 -8.10
CA LEU A 269 10.33 -4.87 -6.67
C LEU A 269 9.02 -4.12 -6.41
N TYR A 270 8.14 -4.72 -5.62
CA TYR A 270 6.84 -4.15 -5.25
C TYR A 270 6.83 -3.68 -3.80
N SER A 271 6.22 -2.52 -3.56
CA SER A 271 6.01 -2.01 -2.21
C SER A 271 5.06 -2.90 -1.43
N LEU A 272 5.38 -3.15 -0.18
CA LEU A 272 4.53 -3.87 0.76
C LEU A 272 3.91 -2.91 1.75
N GLN A 273 2.61 -2.67 1.61
CA GLN A 273 1.83 -2.06 2.67
C GLN A 273 1.44 -3.16 3.67
N SER A 274 1.90 -3.05 4.93
CA SER A 274 1.46 -3.92 6.02
C SER A 274 0.67 -3.11 7.03
N ASN A 275 -0.51 -3.62 7.41
CA ASN A 275 -1.40 -2.99 8.39
C ASN A 275 -0.86 -3.03 9.82
N TYR A 276 0.19 -3.82 10.11
CA TYR A 276 0.65 -4.09 11.48
C TYR A 276 1.94 -3.37 11.85
N GLN A 277 2.91 -3.24 10.93
CA GLN A 277 4.17 -2.53 11.16
C GLN A 277 4.62 -1.85 9.86
N GLN A 278 4.67 -0.52 9.90
CA GLN A 278 4.89 0.34 8.75
C GLN A 278 6.38 0.44 8.39
N LEU A 279 6.94 -0.66 7.88
CA LEU A 279 8.29 -0.68 7.34
C LEU A 279 8.28 -0.33 5.85
N ASN A 280 9.22 0.50 5.41
CA ASN A 280 9.47 0.72 3.99
C ASN A 280 10.14 -0.54 3.41
N ARG A 281 9.34 -1.35 2.72
CA ARG A 281 9.73 -2.67 2.21
C ARG A 281 9.35 -2.84 0.75
N MET A 282 10.34 -3.28 -0.02
CA MET A 282 10.21 -3.61 -1.43
C MET A 282 10.55 -5.09 -1.61
N GLN A 283 9.74 -5.85 -2.35
CA GLN A 283 9.98 -7.30 -2.54
C GLN A 283 9.58 -7.83 -3.91
N TYR A 284 10.23 -8.92 -4.30
CA TYR A 284 9.88 -9.73 -5.47
C TYR A 284 9.89 -11.21 -5.09
N ALA A 285 8.84 -11.94 -5.48
CA ALA A 285 8.71 -13.37 -5.24
C ALA A 285 8.96 -14.12 -6.55
N ASP A 286 10.04 -14.88 -6.61
CA ASP A 286 10.31 -15.81 -7.70
C ASP A 286 9.50 -17.09 -7.46
N MET A 287 8.28 -17.07 -8.00
CA MET A 287 7.31 -18.17 -7.91
C MET A 287 7.85 -19.46 -8.53
N SER A 288 8.76 -19.37 -9.50
CA SER A 288 9.26 -20.53 -10.26
C SER A 288 10.30 -21.32 -9.47
N ASN A 289 11.16 -20.64 -8.73
CA ASN A 289 12.18 -21.27 -7.89
C ASN A 289 11.82 -21.36 -6.40
N GLY A 290 10.70 -20.75 -5.98
CA GLY A 290 10.31 -20.72 -4.57
C GLY A 290 11.28 -19.89 -3.73
N SER A 291 11.69 -18.74 -4.25
CA SER A 291 12.61 -17.81 -3.58
C SER A 291 12.03 -16.40 -3.57
N TYR A 292 12.52 -15.53 -2.70
CA TYR A 292 12.15 -14.13 -2.71
C TYR A 292 13.33 -13.21 -2.39
N TYR A 293 13.22 -11.99 -2.89
CA TYR A 293 14.20 -10.91 -2.77
C TYR A 293 13.52 -9.74 -2.10
N MET A 294 14.18 -9.10 -1.14
CA MET A 294 13.59 -8.03 -0.35
C MET A 294 14.62 -6.97 0.00
N VAL A 295 14.18 -5.72 0.00
CA VAL A 295 14.92 -4.58 0.54
C VAL A 295 14.05 -3.90 1.59
N THR A 296 14.54 -3.80 2.82
CA THR A 296 13.88 -3.07 3.92
C THR A 296 14.72 -1.86 4.30
N ARG A 297 14.07 -0.71 4.49
CA ARG A 297 14.70 0.52 4.95
C ARG A 297 14.19 0.88 6.34
N VAL A 298 15.11 1.15 7.25
CA VAL A 298 14.80 1.55 8.63
C VAL A 298 15.43 2.91 8.90
N LYS A 299 14.61 3.95 8.97
CA LYS A 299 15.06 5.30 9.30
C LYS A 299 15.57 5.36 10.75
N THR A 300 16.67 6.06 10.97
CA THR A 300 17.37 6.09 12.28
C THR A 300 17.53 7.47 12.90
N TYR A 301 17.48 8.54 12.08
CA TYR A 301 17.91 9.89 12.47
C TYR A 301 19.35 9.95 13.03
N ALA A 302 20.18 8.92 12.83
CA ALA A 302 21.42 8.72 13.59
C ALA A 302 22.32 9.96 13.60
N SER A 303 22.60 10.53 12.43
CA SER A 303 23.38 11.77 12.30
C SER A 303 22.76 12.96 13.06
N PHE A 304 21.44 13.09 13.03
CA PHE A 304 20.72 14.19 13.68
C PHE A 304 20.69 14.03 15.21
N ILE A 305 20.68 12.81 15.74
CA ILE A 305 20.66 12.52 17.19
C ILE A 305 22.04 12.23 17.80
N HIS A 306 23.12 12.62 17.10
CA HIS A 306 24.51 12.39 17.53
C HIS A 306 24.87 10.89 17.71
N GLN A 307 24.35 10.02 16.85
CA GLN A 307 24.79 8.63 16.76
C GLN A 307 25.68 8.43 15.54
N SER A 308 26.80 7.73 15.73
CA SER A 308 27.64 7.28 14.63
C SER A 308 27.07 6.02 13.98
N GLN A 309 27.51 5.71 12.77
CA GLN A 309 27.16 4.45 12.10
C GLN A 309 27.61 3.22 12.93
N ASN A 310 28.68 3.35 13.72
CA ASN A 310 29.16 2.29 14.61
C ASN A 310 28.22 2.07 15.80
N ASP A 311 27.59 3.12 16.32
CA ASP A 311 26.59 2.99 17.40
C ASP A 311 25.35 2.25 16.90
N VAL A 312 24.87 2.61 15.71
CA VAL A 312 23.78 1.89 15.02
C VAL A 312 24.17 0.44 14.73
N ALA A 313 25.41 0.19 14.30
CA ALA A 313 25.91 -1.16 14.04
C ALA A 313 25.93 -2.03 15.31
N LYS A 314 26.44 -1.50 16.44
CA LYS A 314 26.43 -2.20 17.74
C LYS A 314 25.01 -2.50 18.21
N LYS A 315 24.09 -1.54 18.05
CA LYS A 315 22.67 -1.73 18.39
C LYS A 315 22.08 -2.85 17.54
N THR A 316 22.37 -2.87 16.23
CA THR A 316 21.93 -3.93 15.33
C THR A 316 22.50 -5.28 15.75
N ASP A 317 23.79 -5.35 16.06
CA ASP A 317 24.47 -6.59 16.48
C ASP A 317 23.82 -7.20 17.73
N SER A 318 23.45 -6.37 18.71
CA SER A 318 22.75 -6.82 19.93
C SER A 318 21.38 -7.46 19.68
N LEU A 319 20.76 -7.20 18.52
CA LEU A 319 19.44 -7.73 18.16
C LEU A 319 19.54 -9.02 17.33
N LEU A 320 20.70 -9.33 16.74
CA LEU A 320 20.77 -10.41 15.74
C LEU A 320 20.40 -11.78 16.30
N TYR A 321 20.83 -12.10 17.52
CA TYR A 321 20.58 -13.42 18.11
C TYR A 321 19.09 -13.69 18.36
N GLU A 322 18.33 -12.66 18.74
CA GLU A 322 16.90 -12.79 19.04
C GLU A 322 16.03 -12.63 17.79
N PHE A 323 16.45 -11.80 16.82
CA PHE A 323 15.60 -11.36 15.72
C PHE A 323 15.97 -11.94 14.35
N ILE A 324 17.04 -12.72 14.20
CA ILE A 324 17.28 -13.50 12.97
C ILE A 324 16.58 -14.87 13.07
N PRO A 325 15.72 -15.26 12.10
CA PRO A 325 15.01 -16.53 12.17
C PRO A 325 15.94 -17.76 12.14
N GLY A 326 15.67 -18.75 13.00
CA GLY A 326 16.39 -20.02 12.98
C GLY A 326 17.85 -19.88 13.46
N ASN A 327 18.76 -20.60 12.82
CA ASN A 327 20.17 -20.68 13.25
C ASN A 327 21.06 -19.82 12.35
N ILE A 328 21.81 -18.88 12.93
CA ILE A 328 22.85 -18.13 12.21
C ILE A 328 24.01 -19.08 11.90
N ILE A 329 24.30 -19.27 10.60
CA ILE A 329 25.42 -20.08 10.10
C ILE A 329 26.69 -19.24 10.01
N SER A 330 26.59 -17.99 9.54
CA SER A 330 27.75 -17.09 9.45
C SER A 330 27.36 -15.63 9.65
N LYS A 331 28.31 -14.85 10.15
CA LYS A 331 28.25 -13.39 10.31
C LYS A 331 29.62 -12.81 9.94
N LYS A 332 29.69 -12.00 8.88
CA LYS A 332 30.94 -11.39 8.40
C LYS A 332 30.79 -9.89 8.25
N ALA A 333 31.81 -9.12 8.63
CA ALA A 333 31.85 -7.69 8.34
C ALA A 333 32.09 -7.47 6.84
N ILE A 334 31.35 -6.53 6.26
CA ILE A 334 31.47 -6.14 4.84
C ILE A 334 31.44 -4.61 4.71
N SER A 335 31.79 -4.11 3.53
CA SER A 335 31.66 -2.70 3.19
C SER A 335 31.22 -2.51 1.74
N ARG A 336 30.35 -1.52 1.48
CA ARG A 336 29.92 -1.12 0.14
C ARG A 336 29.78 0.40 0.07
N ASN A 337 30.30 1.02 -0.99
CA ASN A 337 30.17 2.47 -1.24
C ASN A 337 30.50 3.34 -0.01
N GLY A 338 31.56 3.00 0.72
CA GLY A 338 31.99 3.74 1.93
C GLY A 338 31.17 3.46 3.19
N TYR A 339 30.17 2.58 3.15
CA TYR A 339 29.36 2.19 4.31
C TYR A 339 29.76 0.81 4.82
N SER A 340 29.95 0.69 6.14
CA SER A 340 30.14 -0.60 6.83
C SER A 340 28.83 -1.38 6.92
N GLY A 341 28.93 -2.70 6.98
CA GLY A 341 27.78 -3.58 7.06
C GLY A 341 28.10 -5.00 7.55
N LEU A 342 27.07 -5.84 7.55
CA LEU A 342 27.13 -7.25 7.91
C LEU A 342 26.58 -8.12 6.79
N ASP A 343 27.28 -9.22 6.50
CA ASP A 343 26.80 -10.35 5.70
C ASP A 343 26.42 -11.48 6.67
N ILE A 344 25.16 -11.85 6.71
CA ILE A 344 24.63 -12.88 7.62
C ILE A 344 23.99 -13.97 6.79
N VAL A 345 24.35 -15.22 7.07
CA VAL A 345 23.67 -16.40 6.50
C VAL A 345 23.03 -17.16 7.66
N ASN A 346 21.76 -17.52 7.52
CA ASN A 346 21.02 -18.32 8.50
C ASN A 346 20.22 -19.42 7.80
N ARG A 347 19.82 -20.42 8.60
CA ARG A 347 18.92 -21.49 8.17
C ARG A 347 17.66 -21.46 9.03
N THR A 348 16.52 -21.36 8.38
CA THR A 348 15.21 -21.34 9.05
C THR A 348 14.90 -22.72 9.66
N ARG A 349 13.84 -22.82 10.47
CA ARG A 349 13.38 -24.11 11.02
C ARG A 349 12.98 -25.12 9.93
N ARG A 350 12.53 -24.65 8.77
CA ARG A 350 12.22 -25.49 7.59
C ARG A 350 13.45 -26.01 6.85
N GLY A 351 14.63 -25.53 7.20
CA GLY A 351 15.87 -25.88 6.49
C GLY A 351 16.20 -24.97 5.30
N ASP A 352 15.38 -23.94 5.04
CA ASP A 352 15.62 -22.96 3.98
C ASP A 352 16.73 -21.98 4.37
N MET A 353 17.61 -21.68 3.41
CA MET A 353 18.67 -20.72 3.60
C MET A 353 18.17 -19.30 3.37
N GLN A 354 18.64 -18.40 4.22
CA GLN A 354 18.48 -16.97 4.09
C GLN A 354 19.84 -16.28 4.16
N ARG A 355 19.98 -15.19 3.41
CA ARG A 355 21.14 -14.32 3.47
C ARG A 355 20.71 -12.87 3.56
N TYR A 356 21.44 -12.11 4.38
CA TYR A 356 21.21 -10.70 4.66
C TYR A 356 22.48 -9.92 4.37
N ASN A 357 22.36 -8.78 3.69
CA ASN A 357 23.37 -7.72 3.67
C ASN A 357 22.77 -6.48 4.34
N ILE A 358 23.30 -6.11 5.50
CA ILE A 358 22.84 -4.99 6.31
C ILE A 358 23.88 -3.88 6.21
N PHE A 359 23.48 -2.68 5.78
CA PHE A 359 24.37 -1.52 5.66
C PHE A 359 23.91 -0.36 6.53
N TYR A 360 24.86 0.30 7.19
CA TYR A 360 24.61 1.40 8.11
C TYR A 360 24.99 2.73 7.44
N THR A 361 23.99 3.54 7.09
CA THR A 361 24.20 4.90 6.58
C THR A 361 24.00 5.93 7.71
N PRO A 362 24.34 7.21 7.51
CA PRO A 362 24.06 8.26 8.50
C PRO A 362 22.57 8.51 8.79
N PHE A 363 21.66 8.04 7.93
CA PHE A 363 20.22 8.36 7.98
C PHE A 363 19.35 7.12 8.20
N GLU A 364 19.76 5.97 7.68
CA GLU A 364 18.99 4.72 7.72
C GLU A 364 19.86 3.45 7.75
N VAL A 365 19.26 2.35 8.20
CA VAL A 365 19.75 0.99 7.99
C VAL A 365 19.07 0.40 6.77
N LEU A 366 19.86 -0.11 5.83
CA LEU A 366 19.38 -0.79 4.62
C LEU A 366 19.61 -2.29 4.77
N ILE A 367 18.55 -3.09 4.66
CA ILE A 367 18.60 -4.55 4.80
C ILE A 367 18.18 -5.19 3.49
N PHE A 368 19.14 -5.79 2.78
CA PHE A 368 18.91 -6.61 1.61
C PHE A 368 18.81 -8.06 2.06
N LYS A 369 17.72 -8.74 1.73
CA LYS A 369 17.45 -10.12 2.12
C LYS A 369 17.08 -10.96 0.91
N MET A 370 17.63 -12.17 0.85
CA MET A 370 17.16 -13.23 -0.04
C MET A 370 16.84 -14.48 0.78
N SER A 371 15.76 -15.15 0.44
CA SER A 371 15.39 -16.46 0.99
C SER A 371 15.11 -17.41 -0.16
N GLY A 372 15.51 -18.66 -0.03
CA GLY A 372 15.23 -19.67 -1.04
C GLY A 372 15.30 -21.08 -0.48
N LYS A 373 14.68 -22.02 -1.18
CA LYS A 373 14.64 -23.43 -0.78
C LYS A 373 16.04 -24.02 -0.65
N LYS A 374 16.28 -24.76 0.44
CA LYS A 374 17.58 -25.40 0.73
C LYS A 374 18.73 -24.38 0.56
N ASP A 375 19.73 -24.70 -0.27
CA ASP A 375 20.93 -23.87 -0.49
C ASP A 375 20.82 -22.98 -1.74
N TYR A 376 19.61 -22.69 -2.25
CA TYR A 376 19.41 -21.89 -3.46
C TYR A 376 20.10 -20.51 -3.39
N VAL A 377 20.12 -19.90 -2.19
CA VAL A 377 20.71 -18.57 -1.93
C VAL A 377 22.24 -18.54 -2.11
N ASP A 378 22.93 -19.66 -1.94
CA ASP A 378 24.37 -19.78 -2.20
C ASP A 378 24.70 -19.92 -3.70
N GLY A 379 23.68 -19.97 -4.56
CA GLY A 379 23.81 -20.04 -6.01
C GLY A 379 24.20 -18.73 -6.70
N ALA A 380 24.25 -18.79 -8.03
CA ALA A 380 24.60 -17.65 -8.88
C ALA A 380 23.61 -16.47 -8.73
N GLU A 381 22.34 -16.77 -8.50
CA GLU A 381 21.27 -15.78 -8.32
C GLU A 381 21.50 -14.94 -7.05
N GLY A 382 21.80 -15.60 -5.93
CA GLY A 382 22.14 -14.91 -4.68
C GLY A 382 23.44 -14.11 -4.81
N GLN A 383 24.47 -14.70 -5.42
CA GLN A 383 25.72 -13.99 -5.66
C GLN A 383 25.50 -12.72 -6.51
N ARG A 384 24.67 -12.78 -7.55
CA ARG A 384 24.34 -11.61 -8.38
C ARG A 384 23.55 -10.55 -7.60
N PHE A 385 22.52 -10.95 -6.86
CA PHE A 385 21.74 -10.03 -6.03
C PHE A 385 22.63 -9.25 -5.06
N PHE A 386 23.43 -9.92 -4.23
CA PHE A 386 24.24 -9.26 -3.21
C PHE A 386 25.46 -8.50 -3.76
N SER A 387 26.06 -8.96 -4.87
CA SER A 387 27.22 -8.27 -5.47
C SER A 387 26.84 -7.01 -6.25
N SER A 388 25.59 -6.94 -6.73
CA SER A 388 25.07 -5.79 -7.51
C SER A 388 24.61 -4.60 -6.65
N ILE A 389 24.58 -4.74 -5.32
CA ILE A 389 24.12 -3.69 -4.42
C ILE A 389 25.01 -2.45 -4.57
N HIS A 390 24.38 -1.34 -4.92
CA HIS A 390 24.99 -0.02 -5.00
C HIS A 390 24.22 0.95 -4.11
N LEU A 391 24.94 1.67 -3.23
CA LEU A 391 24.36 2.61 -2.28
C LEU A 391 24.74 4.04 -2.62
N LYS A 392 23.81 4.98 -2.45
CA LYS A 392 24.04 6.41 -2.70
C LYS A 392 25.11 6.98 -1.77
N GLU A 393 26.11 7.62 -2.36
CA GLU A 393 27.14 8.35 -1.63
C GLU A 393 26.79 9.84 -1.57
N TYR A 394 26.82 10.42 -0.37
CA TYR A 394 26.58 11.85 -0.18
C TYR A 394 27.90 12.62 -0.29
N THR A 395 28.06 13.32 -1.41
CA THR A 395 29.21 14.18 -1.70
C THR A 395 28.89 15.64 -1.34
N PRO A 396 29.80 16.37 -0.65
CA PRO A 396 29.58 17.77 -0.35
C PRO A 396 29.23 18.59 -1.59
N SER A 397 28.17 19.39 -1.52
CA SER A 397 27.77 20.33 -2.56
C SER A 397 27.26 21.60 -1.90
N SER A 398 27.85 22.76 -2.25
CA SER A 398 27.36 24.06 -1.76
C SER A 398 26.19 24.56 -2.63
N SER A 399 25.16 23.71 -2.78
CA SER A 399 24.03 23.95 -3.68
C SER A 399 22.76 24.29 -2.90
N VAL A 400 21.96 25.19 -3.47
CA VAL A 400 20.58 25.40 -3.02
C VAL A 400 19.77 24.18 -3.45
N PHE A 401 19.29 23.40 -2.48
CA PHE A 401 18.37 22.30 -2.70
C PHE A 401 16.98 22.86 -2.99
N LYS A 402 16.42 22.43 -4.12
CA LYS A 402 15.08 22.82 -4.57
C LYS A 402 14.29 21.54 -4.80
N PRO A 403 13.58 21.02 -3.78
CA PRO A 403 12.62 19.96 -3.99
C PRO A 403 11.49 20.55 -4.84
N GLY A 404 11.60 20.37 -6.17
CA GLY A 404 10.75 21.03 -7.17
C GLY A 404 9.27 21.15 -6.79
N PRO A 405 8.63 20.06 -6.30
CA PRO A 405 7.24 20.11 -5.87
C PRO A 405 6.97 20.56 -4.43
N ALA A 406 7.95 20.55 -3.51
CA ALA A 406 7.68 20.77 -2.09
C ALA A 406 7.50 22.25 -1.68
N GLY A 407 7.59 23.18 -2.63
CA GLY A 407 7.26 24.60 -2.41
C GLY A 407 8.28 25.40 -1.60
N PHE A 408 9.51 24.90 -1.46
CA PHE A 408 10.60 25.64 -0.82
C PHE A 408 11.95 25.41 -1.51
N GLU A 409 12.92 26.25 -1.15
CA GLU A 409 14.34 26.06 -1.42
C GLU A 409 15.15 26.31 -0.15
N ILE A 410 16.27 25.60 0.03
CA ILE A 410 17.13 25.73 1.22
C ILE A 410 18.57 25.33 0.89
N ARG A 411 19.57 25.94 1.54
CA ARG A 411 20.96 25.53 1.38
C ARG A 411 21.27 24.33 2.28
N MET A 412 21.80 23.26 1.70
CA MET A 412 22.21 22.04 2.40
C MET A 412 23.71 21.77 2.15
N PRO A 413 24.41 21.04 3.03
CA PRO A 413 25.83 20.70 2.83
C PRO A 413 26.06 19.70 1.69
N HIS A 414 25.02 18.97 1.29
CA HIS A 414 24.97 18.08 0.14
C HIS A 414 23.50 17.92 -0.30
N GLU A 415 23.25 17.22 -1.41
CA GLU A 415 21.88 16.79 -1.75
C GLU A 415 21.28 15.97 -0.59
N PRO A 416 20.15 16.38 0.02
CA PRO A 416 19.64 15.73 1.23
C PRO A 416 19.15 14.31 0.95
N HIS A 417 19.23 13.46 1.97
CA HIS A 417 18.44 12.23 2.06
C HIS A 417 16.98 12.62 2.19
N VAL A 418 16.13 12.06 1.32
CA VAL A 418 14.69 12.34 1.31
C VAL A 418 13.96 11.11 1.82
N TYR A 419 13.08 11.31 2.79
CA TYR A 419 12.23 10.25 3.32
C TYR A 419 10.79 10.77 3.41
N GLN A 420 9.85 9.97 2.95
CA GLN A 420 8.42 10.24 3.10
C GLN A 420 7.82 9.17 4.00
N THR A 421 7.11 9.58 5.05
CA THR A 421 6.29 8.64 5.84
C THR A 421 5.08 8.19 5.01
N ASN A 422 4.49 7.06 5.36
CA ASN A 422 3.37 6.47 4.60
C ASN A 422 2.14 7.39 4.51
N ALA A 423 1.20 7.03 3.63
CA ALA A 423 0.00 7.79 3.26
C ALA A 423 -0.89 8.25 4.44
N ALA A 424 -0.82 7.63 5.62
CA ALA A 424 -1.61 8.03 6.78
C ALA A 424 -1.00 9.19 7.59
N ASP A 425 0.31 9.46 7.45
CA ASP A 425 1.02 10.50 8.23
C ASP A 425 1.77 11.52 7.34
N GLU A 426 1.87 11.27 6.02
CA GLU A 426 2.38 12.16 4.94
C GLU A 426 3.31 13.31 5.38
N ARG A 427 4.41 12.94 6.05
CA ARG A 427 5.48 13.85 6.44
C ARG A 427 6.67 13.61 5.53
N TRP A 428 7.08 14.68 4.86
CA TRP A 428 8.32 14.72 4.10
C TRP A 428 9.46 15.16 4.99
N GLU A 429 10.60 14.49 4.86
CA GLU A 429 11.78 14.75 5.64
C GLU A 429 13.02 14.82 4.76
N TYR A 430 13.87 15.81 5.02
CA TYR A 430 15.08 16.09 4.26
C TYR A 430 16.24 16.20 5.24
N GLU A 431 17.15 15.23 5.21
CA GLU A 431 18.29 15.13 6.13
C GLU A 431 19.62 15.34 5.41
N ALA A 432 20.52 16.08 6.03
CA ALA A 432 21.88 16.25 5.53
C ALA A 432 22.89 16.35 6.67
N ARG A 433 24.15 16.06 6.40
CA ARG A 433 25.24 16.12 7.38
C ARG A 433 26.47 16.78 6.77
N ASP A 434 27.04 17.75 7.45
CA ASP A 434 28.37 18.23 7.13
C ASP A 434 29.41 17.25 7.69
N LYS A 435 30.16 16.57 6.82
CA LYS A 435 31.19 15.60 7.24
C LYS A 435 32.37 16.25 7.97
N THR A 436 32.62 17.54 7.74
CA THR A 436 33.75 18.29 8.30
C THR A 436 33.46 18.77 9.71
N THR A 437 32.32 19.44 9.91
CA THR A 437 31.94 19.97 11.22
C THR A 437 31.22 18.94 12.09
N GLY A 438 30.60 17.94 11.44
CA GLY A 438 29.71 17.00 12.10
C GLY A 438 28.31 17.55 12.36
N ASP A 439 27.99 18.75 11.87
CA ASP A 439 26.65 19.33 11.99
C ASP A 439 25.63 18.53 11.17
N ALA A 440 24.39 18.48 11.66
CA ALA A 440 23.28 17.79 11.00
C ALA A 440 22.10 18.73 10.77
N TYR A 441 21.44 18.57 9.64
CA TYR A 441 20.36 19.43 9.16
C TYR A 441 19.12 18.58 8.88
N LEU A 442 17.96 19.08 9.27
CA LEU A 442 16.69 18.40 9.12
C LEU A 442 15.62 19.42 8.73
N VAL A 443 14.91 19.12 7.63
CA VAL A 443 13.67 19.80 7.29
C VAL A 443 12.54 18.78 7.34
N MET A 444 11.47 19.07 8.06
CA MET A 444 10.22 18.31 7.98
C MET A 444 9.12 19.18 7.37
N LYS A 445 8.29 18.62 6.50
CA LYS A 445 7.08 19.25 5.95
C LYS A 445 5.91 18.28 6.11
N LYS A 446 4.84 18.73 6.77
CA LYS A 446 3.57 18.01 6.87
C LYS A 446 2.44 18.93 6.44
N SER A 447 1.47 18.40 5.69
CA SER A 447 0.23 19.12 5.38
C SER A 447 -0.89 18.59 6.28
N VAL A 448 -1.70 19.48 6.86
CA VAL A 448 -2.84 19.13 7.73
C VAL A 448 -4.06 19.89 7.25
N TYR A 449 -5.13 19.16 6.93
CA TYR A 449 -6.40 19.72 6.45
C TYR A 449 -7.50 19.50 7.47
N ASN A 450 -7.92 20.58 8.12
CA ASN A 450 -9.12 20.61 8.94
C ASN A 450 -10.11 21.63 8.37
N TYR A 451 -11.30 21.17 7.97
CA TYR A 451 -12.35 22.02 7.38
C TYR A 451 -13.49 22.29 8.36
N ASP A 452 -13.35 21.76 9.56
CA ASP A 452 -14.32 21.80 10.64
C ASP A 452 -14.00 22.94 11.62
N PHE A 453 -12.71 23.20 11.88
CA PHE A 453 -12.23 24.30 12.70
C PHE A 453 -10.78 24.65 12.34
N LEU A 454 -10.29 25.78 12.87
CA LEU A 454 -8.90 26.22 12.74
C LEU A 454 -8.33 26.53 14.12
N GLU A 455 -7.24 25.87 14.49
CA GLU A 455 -6.56 26.20 15.74
C GLU A 455 -5.75 27.49 15.66
N ALA A 456 -5.58 28.10 16.83
CA ALA A 456 -4.70 29.24 17.03
C ALA A 456 -3.27 28.89 16.59
N ASP A 457 -2.60 29.79 15.88
CA ASP A 457 -1.24 29.54 15.39
C ASP A 457 -0.26 29.27 16.54
N SER A 458 -0.47 29.94 17.68
CA SER A 458 0.34 29.77 18.88
C SER A 458 0.21 28.38 19.50
N PHE A 459 -0.97 27.78 19.44
CA PHE A 459 -1.22 26.42 19.89
C PHE A 459 -0.52 25.42 18.96
N ASP A 460 -0.76 25.52 17.66
CA ASP A 460 -0.16 24.64 16.67
C ASP A 460 1.37 24.69 16.69
N LEU A 461 1.97 25.89 16.74
CA LEU A 461 3.43 26.05 16.86
C LEU A 461 3.97 25.37 18.14
N SER A 462 3.23 25.47 19.25
CA SER A 462 3.60 24.82 20.52
C SER A 462 3.44 23.30 20.43
N LEU A 463 2.47 22.79 19.69
CA LEU A 463 2.28 21.36 19.47
C LEU A 463 3.35 20.77 18.54
N ILE A 464 3.76 21.49 17.48
CA ILE A 464 4.91 21.12 16.65
C ILE A 464 6.16 20.98 17.52
N GLU A 465 6.44 21.99 18.35
CA GLU A 465 7.55 21.98 19.28
C GLU A 465 7.48 20.79 20.24
N THR A 466 6.33 20.57 20.88
CA THR A 466 6.10 19.46 21.82
C THR A 466 6.34 18.12 21.14
N SER A 467 5.80 17.95 19.93
CA SER A 467 6.00 16.74 19.13
C SER A 467 7.46 16.51 18.79
N PHE A 468 8.15 17.53 18.26
CA PHE A 468 9.56 17.46 17.91
C PHE A 468 10.45 17.14 19.13
N ARG A 469 10.11 17.71 20.29
CA ARG A 469 10.82 17.53 21.56
C ARG A 469 10.45 16.26 22.34
N SER A 470 9.47 15.48 21.86
CA SER A 470 8.98 14.29 22.58
C SER A 470 9.97 13.12 22.61
N GLY A 471 11.05 13.16 21.82
CA GLY A 471 12.11 12.17 21.86
C GLY A 471 12.98 12.32 23.11
N ASP A 472 13.44 11.20 23.70
CA ASP A 472 14.23 11.20 24.94
C ASP A 472 15.72 11.62 24.75
N ILE A 473 15.96 12.62 23.90
CA ILE A 473 17.29 13.13 23.52
C ILE A 473 17.55 14.55 24.01
N PHE A 474 16.50 15.27 24.39
CA PHE A 474 16.57 16.66 24.86
C PHE A 474 16.88 16.71 26.37
N ASP A 475 17.74 17.65 26.78
CA ASP A 475 18.09 17.93 28.18
C ASP A 475 17.25 19.12 28.68
N LYS A 476 17.46 20.31 28.09
CA LYS A 476 16.72 21.51 28.46
C LYS A 476 16.58 22.51 27.31
N GLN A 477 15.51 23.31 27.39
CA GLN A 477 15.32 24.45 26.51
C GLN A 477 16.13 25.64 26.98
N LEU A 478 16.86 26.26 26.05
CA LEU A 478 17.70 27.43 26.29
C LEU A 478 16.99 28.73 25.89
N SER A 479 16.21 28.71 24.81
CA SER A 479 15.41 29.85 24.39
C SER A 479 14.18 29.41 23.61
N ARG A 480 13.11 30.22 23.72
CA ARG A 480 11.85 30.05 23.01
C ARG A 480 11.29 31.42 22.65
N LEU A 481 11.21 31.72 21.36
CA LEU A 481 10.85 33.05 20.87
C LEU A 481 9.77 32.93 19.78
N PRO A 482 8.51 33.23 20.10
CA PRO A 482 7.48 33.47 19.08
C PRO A 482 7.89 34.62 18.17
N THR A 483 7.73 34.45 16.87
CA THR A 483 8.17 35.41 15.87
C THR A 483 7.36 35.29 14.57
N THR A 484 7.79 36.00 13.53
CA THR A 484 7.29 35.79 12.17
C THR A 484 8.46 35.48 11.24
N PHE A 485 8.19 34.68 10.21
CA PHE A 485 9.16 34.36 9.17
C PHE A 485 8.54 34.66 7.80
N ASN A 486 9.03 35.70 7.12
CA ASN A 486 8.49 36.19 5.85
C ASN A 486 6.97 36.44 5.89
N GLY A 487 6.45 36.99 7.01
CA GLY A 487 5.03 37.27 7.22
C GLY A 487 4.20 36.09 7.74
N TYR A 488 4.81 34.92 7.92
CA TYR A 488 4.14 33.73 8.45
C TYR A 488 4.40 33.53 9.95
N PRO A 489 3.45 33.00 10.73
CA PRO A 489 3.66 32.66 12.14
C PRO A 489 4.82 31.67 12.28
N ALA A 490 5.71 31.94 13.23
CA ALA A 490 6.86 31.11 13.47
C ALA A 490 7.25 31.06 14.95
N LEU A 491 7.99 30.02 15.32
CA LEU A 491 8.56 29.85 16.64
C LEU A 491 10.03 29.43 16.50
N GLN A 492 10.93 30.22 17.06
CA GLN A 492 12.36 29.89 17.14
C GLN A 492 12.67 29.29 18.50
N VAL A 493 13.36 28.15 18.51
CA VAL A 493 13.80 27.49 19.74
C VAL A 493 15.27 27.11 19.67
N LYS A 494 15.91 27.14 20.83
CA LYS A 494 17.25 26.62 21.02
C LYS A 494 17.22 25.63 22.18
N GLU A 495 17.73 24.45 21.93
CA GLU A 495 17.67 23.31 22.84
C GLU A 495 19.07 22.79 23.11
N LYS A 496 19.29 22.29 24.31
CA LYS A 496 20.46 21.47 24.65
C LYS A 496 20.07 20.00 24.62
N LEU A 497 20.89 19.18 24.00
CA LEU A 497 20.75 17.72 23.98
C LEU A 497 21.48 17.08 25.15
N LYS A 498 21.04 15.88 25.54
CA LYS A 498 21.73 15.05 26.54
C LYS A 498 23.15 14.66 26.13
N SER A 499 23.45 14.64 24.83
CA SER A 499 24.81 14.45 24.30
C SER A 499 25.74 15.64 24.55
N GLY A 500 25.20 16.81 24.95
CA GLY A 500 25.94 18.06 25.09
C GLY A 500 25.85 18.99 23.88
N ASP A 501 25.38 18.48 22.74
CA ASP A 501 25.12 19.27 21.52
C ASP A 501 23.94 20.22 21.67
N PHE A 502 23.78 21.10 20.69
CA PHE A 502 22.73 22.10 20.62
C PHE A 502 21.89 21.91 19.36
N ILE A 503 20.58 22.09 19.47
CA ILE A 503 19.68 22.21 18.33
C ILE A 503 19.16 23.65 18.26
N HIS A 504 19.20 24.24 17.07
CA HIS A 504 18.42 25.42 16.76
C HIS A 504 17.34 25.03 15.76
N ALA A 505 16.08 25.21 16.15
CA ALA A 505 14.94 24.87 15.32
C ALA A 505 14.03 26.08 15.10
N MET A 506 13.43 26.12 13.91
CA MET A 506 12.37 27.05 13.55
C MET A 506 11.16 26.27 13.07
N TYR A 507 10.02 26.54 13.69
CA TYR A 507 8.72 26.01 13.30
C TYR A 507 7.97 27.11 12.56
N VAL A 508 7.34 26.79 11.41
CA VAL A 508 6.64 27.77 10.57
C VAL A 508 5.32 27.18 10.08
N ILE A 509 4.26 27.99 10.10
CA ILE A 509 2.93 27.65 9.55
C ILE A 509 2.70 28.47 8.28
N LYS A 510 2.39 27.81 7.17
CA LYS A 510 1.97 28.46 5.91
C LYS A 510 0.73 27.77 5.37
N GLY A 511 -0.45 28.34 5.66
CA GLY A 511 -1.72 27.73 5.30
C GLY A 511 -1.84 26.32 5.91
N PRO A 512 -2.15 25.28 5.14
CA PRO A 512 -2.21 23.90 5.64
C PRO A 512 -0.83 23.25 5.86
N HIS A 513 0.27 23.92 5.50
CA HIS A 513 1.61 23.32 5.56
C HIS A 513 2.40 23.78 6.78
N TYR A 514 2.99 22.80 7.45
CA TYR A 514 3.75 22.94 8.67
C TYR A 514 5.18 22.50 8.43
N TYR A 515 6.12 23.34 8.86
CA TYR A 515 7.55 23.14 8.62
C TYR A 515 8.32 23.10 9.92
N VAL A 516 9.27 22.16 10.02
CA VAL A 516 10.35 22.17 11.01
C VAL A 516 11.66 22.36 10.26
N LEU A 517 12.43 23.39 10.60
CA LEU A 517 13.78 23.62 10.10
C LEU A 517 14.74 23.51 11.29
N ALA A 518 15.53 22.45 11.37
CA ALA A 518 16.39 22.20 12.52
C ALA A 518 17.84 21.94 12.11
N GLN A 519 18.78 22.51 12.88
CA GLN A 519 20.20 22.24 12.76
C GLN A 519 20.74 21.81 14.13
N ARG A 520 21.40 20.65 14.18
CA ARG A 520 22.22 20.22 15.31
C ARG A 520 23.67 20.66 15.09
N SER A 521 24.28 21.25 16.12
CA SER A 521 25.70 21.58 16.16
C SER A 521 26.30 21.29 17.53
N ASN A 522 27.61 21.04 17.58
CA ASN A 522 28.37 20.99 18.83
C ASN A 522 28.66 22.41 19.39
N SER A 523 28.44 23.46 18.60
CA SER A 523 28.63 24.85 18.99
C SER A 523 27.33 25.47 19.48
N SER A 524 27.38 26.17 20.61
CA SER A 524 26.25 26.96 21.10
C SER A 524 26.18 28.36 20.47
N ALA A 525 27.13 28.78 19.64
CA ALA A 525 27.17 30.14 19.11
C ALA A 525 26.09 30.36 18.04
N ASP A 526 25.34 31.47 18.11
CA ASP A 526 24.21 31.71 17.18
C ASP A 526 24.62 31.75 15.70
N LYS A 527 25.85 32.20 15.41
CA LYS A 527 26.43 32.17 14.05
C LYS A 527 26.51 30.77 13.45
N ALA A 528 26.55 29.72 14.28
CA ALA A 528 26.52 28.33 13.81
C ALA A 528 25.15 27.96 13.22
N PHE A 529 24.07 28.68 13.57
CA PHE A 529 22.69 28.32 13.26
C PHE A 529 22.03 29.11 12.12
N ASN A 530 22.82 29.60 11.16
CA ASN A 530 22.31 30.39 10.03
C ASN A 530 21.47 29.57 9.01
N PHE A 531 21.19 28.29 9.26
CA PHE A 531 20.46 27.38 8.37
C PHE A 531 19.09 27.93 7.90
N TYR A 532 18.23 28.31 8.84
CA TYR A 532 16.87 28.79 8.56
C TYR A 532 16.87 30.08 7.70
N LYS A 533 17.93 30.90 7.77
CA LYS A 533 18.06 32.13 6.96
C LYS A 533 18.21 31.84 5.47
N SER A 534 18.59 30.61 5.11
CA SER A 534 18.69 30.18 3.72
C SER A 534 17.39 29.63 3.14
N PHE A 535 16.38 29.37 3.99
CA PHE A 535 15.11 28.81 3.56
C PHE A 535 14.23 29.89 2.91
N ARG A 536 13.62 29.56 1.77
CA ARG A 536 12.66 30.43 1.07
C ARG A 536 11.50 29.60 0.55
N PHE A 537 10.30 30.15 0.62
CA PHE A 537 9.16 29.57 -0.08
C PHE A 537 9.27 29.88 -1.58
N VAL A 538 8.97 28.90 -2.42
CA VAL A 538 8.87 29.07 -3.87
C VAL A 538 7.45 28.72 -4.33
N PRO A 539 6.93 29.37 -5.38
CA PRO A 539 5.63 29.00 -5.94
C PRO A 539 5.61 27.54 -6.39
N TYR A 540 4.49 26.86 -6.16
CA TYR A 540 4.28 25.50 -6.65
C TYR A 540 4.21 25.48 -8.17
N LYS A 541 4.70 24.39 -8.76
CA LYS A 541 4.58 24.09 -10.18
C LYS A 541 3.73 22.83 -10.35
N TYR A 542 2.48 23.03 -10.73
CA TYR A 542 1.57 21.94 -11.05
C TYR A 542 1.81 21.45 -12.48
N THR A 543 1.43 20.20 -12.73
CA THR A 543 1.29 19.68 -14.10
C THR A 543 0.15 20.39 -14.82
N ASP A 544 0.16 20.35 -16.16
CA ASP A 544 -0.93 20.94 -16.94
C ASP A 544 -2.27 20.31 -16.59
N SER A 545 -3.28 21.15 -16.40
CA SER A 545 -4.65 20.71 -16.13
C SER A 545 -5.21 19.91 -17.30
N LYS A 546 -5.93 18.83 -17.00
CA LYS A 546 -6.67 18.02 -17.96
C LYS A 546 -8.15 18.02 -17.62
N GLN A 547 -8.98 17.80 -18.64
CA GLN A 547 -10.40 17.59 -18.42
C GLN A 547 -10.62 16.29 -17.66
N TYR A 548 -11.41 16.36 -16.59
CA TYR A 548 -11.82 15.22 -15.78
C TYR A 548 -13.34 15.24 -15.63
N VAL A 549 -13.97 14.15 -16.07
CA VAL A 549 -15.43 13.96 -16.00
C VAL A 549 -15.72 12.79 -15.07
N ASP A 550 -16.58 13.01 -14.10
CA ASP A 550 -17.00 12.00 -13.14
C ASP A 550 -18.52 11.97 -13.02
N THR A 551 -19.13 10.85 -13.43
CA THR A 551 -20.59 10.70 -13.43
C THR A 551 -21.17 10.43 -12.04
N PHE A 552 -20.39 9.87 -11.11
CA PHE A 552 -20.84 9.62 -9.74
C PHE A 552 -20.86 10.91 -8.92
N LEU A 553 -19.87 11.78 -9.14
CA LEU A 553 -19.79 13.13 -8.55
C LEU A 553 -20.48 14.21 -9.41
N ARG A 554 -20.90 13.89 -10.64
CA ARG A 554 -21.60 14.81 -11.56
C ARG A 554 -20.81 16.08 -11.87
N VAL A 555 -19.50 15.92 -12.06
CA VAL A 555 -18.59 17.03 -12.37
C VAL A 555 -17.93 16.88 -13.73
N ASP A 556 -17.61 18.03 -14.32
CA ASP A 556 -16.77 18.22 -15.50
C ASP A 556 -15.85 19.39 -15.18
N ILE A 557 -14.59 19.09 -14.86
CA ILE A 557 -13.62 20.06 -14.33
C ILE A 557 -12.28 19.98 -15.06
N GLN A 558 -11.51 21.06 -15.00
CA GLN A 558 -10.10 21.06 -15.39
C GLN A 558 -9.24 20.92 -14.13
N THR A 559 -8.43 19.88 -14.05
CA THR A 559 -7.62 19.58 -12.86
C THR A 559 -6.22 19.08 -13.24
N PRO A 560 -5.16 19.52 -12.54
CA PRO A 560 -3.82 18.96 -12.70
C PRO A 560 -3.69 17.56 -12.07
N VAL A 561 -4.65 17.17 -11.21
CA VAL A 561 -4.70 15.89 -10.51
C VAL A 561 -5.82 15.04 -11.11
N THR A 562 -5.44 13.94 -11.77
CA THR A 562 -6.38 12.95 -12.30
C THR A 562 -6.31 11.67 -11.45
N PRO A 563 -7.37 11.33 -10.69
CA PRO A 563 -7.42 10.08 -9.93
C PRO A 563 -7.28 8.85 -10.85
N GLU A 564 -6.40 7.91 -10.49
CA GLU A 564 -6.26 6.63 -11.20
C GLU A 564 -7.19 5.58 -10.57
N ILE A 565 -8.38 5.42 -11.15
CA ILE A 565 -9.43 4.53 -10.63
C ILE A 565 -9.95 3.63 -11.75
N ASP A 566 -10.17 2.35 -11.46
CA ASP A 566 -10.83 1.43 -12.37
C ASP A 566 -12.35 1.65 -12.37
N ALA A 567 -12.93 1.97 -13.53
CA ALA A 567 -14.35 2.28 -13.66
C ALA A 567 -15.26 1.07 -13.38
N GLY A 568 -14.81 -0.14 -13.71
CA GLY A 568 -15.56 -1.38 -13.47
C GLY A 568 -15.65 -1.70 -11.98
N LEU A 569 -14.50 -1.68 -11.29
CA LEU A 569 -14.43 -1.90 -9.84
C LEU A 569 -15.21 -0.82 -9.09
N ARG A 570 -15.02 0.46 -9.45
CA ARG A 570 -15.77 1.57 -8.84
C ARG A 570 -17.28 1.39 -9.00
N THR A 571 -17.75 0.99 -10.18
CA THR A 571 -19.18 0.77 -10.43
C THR A 571 -19.74 -0.31 -9.50
N ILE A 572 -19.02 -1.42 -9.31
CA ILE A 572 -19.46 -2.51 -8.41
C ILE A 572 -19.49 -2.02 -6.96
N ILE A 573 -18.47 -1.29 -6.51
CA ILE A 573 -18.39 -0.77 -5.15
C ILE A 573 -19.53 0.23 -4.88
N GLU A 574 -19.72 1.22 -5.74
CA GLU A 574 -20.77 2.24 -5.62
C GLU A 574 -22.16 1.60 -5.60
N GLN A 575 -22.43 0.64 -6.50
CA GLN A 575 -23.70 -0.10 -6.52
C GLN A 575 -23.90 -0.91 -5.23
N THR A 576 -22.86 -1.56 -4.72
CA THR A 576 -22.93 -2.32 -3.47
C THR A 576 -23.27 -1.42 -2.28
N ILE A 577 -22.70 -0.21 -2.23
CA ILE A 577 -23.00 0.80 -1.21
C ILE A 577 -24.44 1.29 -1.34
N GLU A 578 -24.91 1.59 -2.56
CA GLU A 578 -26.30 2.00 -2.82
C GLU A 578 -27.31 0.92 -2.42
N ASP A 579 -27.06 -0.33 -2.77
CA ASP A 579 -27.92 -1.47 -2.43
C ASP A 579 -28.03 -1.64 -0.90
N ALA A 580 -26.90 -1.56 -0.20
CA ALA A 580 -26.87 -1.62 1.25
C ALA A 580 -27.62 -0.46 1.91
N ALA A 581 -27.57 0.75 1.34
CA ALA A 581 -28.27 1.93 1.85
C ALA A 581 -29.79 1.90 1.60
N ASN A 582 -30.24 1.23 0.54
CA ASN A 582 -31.65 1.11 0.16
C ASN A 582 -32.39 -0.04 0.90
N GLY A 583 -31.85 -0.54 2.01
CA GLY A 583 -32.53 -1.53 2.83
C GLY A 583 -32.60 -2.93 2.22
N ASN A 584 -31.73 -3.28 1.26
CA ASN A 584 -31.53 -4.67 0.81
C ASN A 584 -30.70 -5.50 1.82
N ASN A 585 -30.43 -4.97 3.01
CA ASN A 585 -29.99 -5.74 4.18
C ASN A 585 -31.20 -6.20 5.00
N SER A 586 -31.06 -7.28 5.76
CA SER A 586 -32.14 -7.97 6.52
C SER A 586 -32.95 -7.09 7.49
N ASN A 587 -32.57 -5.82 7.69
CA ASN A 587 -33.18 -4.91 8.66
C ASN A 587 -34.12 -3.85 8.01
N GLY A 588 -34.24 -3.79 6.68
CA GLY A 588 -35.36 -3.14 5.97
C GLY A 588 -35.50 -1.61 6.10
N TYR A 589 -34.49 -0.87 6.57
CA TYR A 589 -34.58 0.59 6.68
C TYR A 589 -34.16 1.27 5.37
N ILE A 590 -35.08 1.98 4.72
CA ILE A 590 -34.82 2.77 3.51
C ILE A 590 -34.59 4.23 3.93
N THR A 591 -33.38 4.75 3.72
CA THR A 591 -33.13 6.19 3.85
C THR A 591 -33.45 6.92 2.55
N TYR A 592 -34.37 7.88 2.58
CA TYR A 592 -34.62 8.78 1.44
C TYR A 592 -33.51 9.83 1.29
N TRP A 593 -32.70 10.03 2.33
CA TRP A 593 -31.54 10.90 2.29
C TRP A 593 -30.33 10.09 1.85
N LYS A 594 -29.88 10.33 0.62
CA LYS A 594 -28.67 9.68 0.10
C LYS A 594 -27.45 10.20 0.86
N LYS A 595 -26.51 9.29 1.15
CA LYS A 595 -25.21 9.70 1.68
C LYS A 595 -24.51 10.61 0.67
N ALA A 596 -23.85 11.65 1.18
CA ALA A 596 -23.00 12.50 0.38
C ALA A 596 -21.87 11.67 -0.25
N ARG A 597 -21.47 12.03 -1.47
CA ARG A 597 -20.33 11.45 -2.16
C ARG A 597 -19.16 12.42 -2.08
N ASN A 598 -17.96 11.90 -1.89
CA ASN A 598 -16.76 12.71 -1.82
C ASN A 598 -15.81 12.38 -2.97
N GLY A 599 -15.07 13.37 -3.42
CA GLY A 599 -13.96 13.25 -4.34
C GLY A 599 -12.79 14.09 -3.85
N LEU A 600 -11.69 13.44 -3.53
CA LEU A 600 -10.50 14.06 -2.98
C LEU A 600 -9.43 14.20 -4.05
N PHE A 601 -9.05 15.43 -4.37
CA PHE A 601 -8.00 15.75 -5.34
C PHE A 601 -6.76 16.20 -4.59
N ARG A 602 -5.77 15.31 -4.47
CA ARG A 602 -4.50 15.54 -3.78
C ARG A 602 -3.36 15.59 -4.78
N ASP A 603 -2.56 16.65 -4.76
CA ASP A 603 -1.26 16.64 -5.42
C ASP A 603 -0.23 16.11 -4.42
N GLU A 604 0.23 14.86 -4.60
CA GLU A 604 1.20 14.20 -3.70
C GLU A 604 2.50 15.01 -3.51
N LYS A 605 2.79 15.84 -4.51
CA LYS A 605 3.99 16.63 -4.70
C LYS A 605 3.98 17.91 -3.85
N SER A 606 3.01 18.80 -4.07
CA SER A 606 2.83 20.00 -3.25
C SER A 606 2.22 19.69 -1.89
N GLY A 607 1.52 18.56 -1.79
CA GLY A 607 0.70 18.19 -0.66
C GLY A 607 -0.60 18.98 -0.59
N ASP A 608 -0.97 19.74 -1.64
CA ASP A 608 -2.23 20.48 -1.72
C ASP A 608 -3.42 19.53 -1.90
N LEU A 609 -4.57 19.96 -1.37
CA LEU A 609 -5.77 19.15 -1.29
C LEU A 609 -7.01 19.97 -1.59
N VAL A 610 -7.84 19.46 -2.49
CA VAL A 610 -9.19 19.96 -2.74
C VAL A 610 -10.17 18.83 -2.47
N SER A 611 -11.11 19.07 -1.57
CA SER A 611 -12.21 18.14 -1.28
C SER A 611 -13.46 18.61 -1.99
N LEU A 612 -14.03 17.74 -2.82
CA LEU A 612 -15.34 17.90 -3.43
C LEU A 612 -16.33 17.01 -2.66
N GLN A 613 -17.46 17.57 -2.25
CA GLN A 613 -18.58 16.81 -1.70
C GLN A 613 -19.83 17.12 -2.52
N VAL A 614 -20.64 16.10 -2.77
CA VAL A 614 -21.89 16.21 -3.51
C VAL A 614 -23.00 15.58 -2.68
N GLN A 615 -23.99 16.40 -2.33
CA GLN A 615 -25.19 15.95 -1.62
C GLN A 615 -26.39 15.94 -2.58
N GLU A 616 -27.00 14.77 -2.75
CA GLU A 616 -28.27 14.66 -3.48
C GLU A 616 -29.44 14.82 -2.50
N TYR A 617 -30.23 15.88 -2.66
CA TYR A 617 -31.46 16.05 -1.88
C TYR A 617 -32.57 15.12 -2.39
N PRO A 618 -33.47 14.66 -1.48
CA PRO A 618 -34.64 13.87 -1.87
C PRO A 618 -35.51 14.58 -2.92
N LYS A 619 -36.16 13.80 -3.80
CA LYS A 619 -37.01 14.34 -4.88
C LYS A 619 -38.09 15.32 -4.40
N TYR A 620 -38.58 15.15 -3.18
CA TYR A 620 -39.65 15.96 -2.59
C TYR A 620 -39.15 16.95 -1.53
N PHE A 621 -37.83 17.10 -1.39
CA PHE A 621 -37.26 18.15 -0.55
C PHE A 621 -37.44 19.51 -1.23
N TYR A 622 -38.02 20.47 -0.53
CA TYR A 622 -38.13 21.84 -1.01
C TYR A 622 -38.01 22.80 0.17
N ILE A 623 -37.38 23.94 -0.08
CA ILE A 623 -37.33 25.07 0.86
C ILE A 623 -38.03 26.24 0.18
N LYS A 624 -38.98 26.86 0.90
CA LYS A 624 -39.80 27.96 0.36
C LYS A 624 -39.03 29.27 0.21
N ASP A 625 -38.00 29.49 1.03
CA ASP A 625 -37.23 30.73 1.10
C ASP A 625 -35.75 30.45 0.78
N SER A 626 -35.32 30.91 -0.40
CA SER A 626 -33.94 30.74 -0.86
C SER A 626 -32.94 31.53 -0.01
N ALA A 627 -33.31 32.69 0.53
CA ALA A 627 -32.44 33.45 1.42
C ALA A 627 -32.25 32.73 2.74
N LYS A 628 -33.32 32.12 3.28
CA LYS A 628 -33.23 31.24 4.46
C LYS A 628 -32.36 30.02 4.20
N PHE A 629 -32.51 29.37 3.04
CA PHE A 629 -31.65 28.24 2.64
C PHE A 629 -30.17 28.65 2.69
N TRP A 630 -29.76 29.66 1.93
CA TRP A 630 -28.36 30.07 1.87
C TRP A 630 -27.84 30.57 3.23
N LYS A 631 -28.70 31.19 4.04
CA LYS A 631 -28.35 31.57 5.41
C LYS A 631 -28.04 30.32 6.25
N THR A 632 -28.91 29.30 6.22
CA THR A 632 -28.71 28.04 6.94
C THR A 632 -27.45 27.31 6.47
N GLU A 633 -27.24 27.16 5.16
CA GLU A 633 -26.04 26.51 4.60
C GLU A 633 -24.74 27.20 5.03
N ILE A 634 -24.73 28.54 5.12
CA ILE A 634 -23.56 29.28 5.61
C ILE A 634 -23.41 29.11 7.13
N GLU A 635 -24.49 29.23 7.89
CA GLU A 635 -24.47 29.12 9.36
C GLU A 635 -24.02 27.74 9.83
N GLU A 636 -24.36 26.67 9.10
CA GLU A 636 -23.88 25.30 9.39
C GLU A 636 -22.35 25.20 9.40
N HIS A 637 -21.65 26.03 8.63
CA HIS A 637 -20.19 26.09 8.62
C HIS A 637 -19.60 27.02 9.70
N LEU A 638 -20.43 27.79 10.40
CA LEU A 638 -20.01 28.75 11.45
C LEU A 638 -20.41 28.30 12.87
N ASN A 639 -21.29 27.31 13.01
CA ASN A 639 -21.92 26.91 14.28
C ASN A 639 -20.98 26.27 15.34
N LYS A 640 -19.68 26.19 15.09
CA LYS A 640 -18.67 25.86 16.11
C LYS A 640 -18.11 27.20 16.62
N GLN A 641 -18.33 27.51 17.90
CA GLN A 641 -18.41 28.85 18.53
C GLN A 641 -17.30 29.88 18.22
N ASP A 642 -16.21 29.51 17.55
CA ASP A 642 -15.04 30.35 17.31
C ASP A 642 -14.80 30.70 15.82
N MET A 643 -15.52 30.07 14.88
CA MET A 643 -15.35 30.30 13.45
C MET A 643 -16.15 31.51 12.95
N LEU A 644 -15.48 32.43 12.25
CA LEU A 644 -16.04 33.69 11.76
C LEU A 644 -16.02 33.76 10.22
N LEU A 645 -17.11 34.29 9.66
CA LEU A 645 -17.19 34.60 8.23
C LEU A 645 -16.32 35.81 7.90
N GLN A 646 -15.27 35.61 7.10
CA GLN A 646 -14.40 36.70 6.63
C GLN A 646 -14.98 37.40 5.40
N SER A 647 -15.43 36.62 4.42
CA SER A 647 -16.02 37.14 3.19
C SER A 647 -17.08 36.19 2.64
N LYS A 648 -18.05 36.78 1.94
CA LYS A 648 -19.13 36.06 1.26
C LYS A 648 -19.41 36.71 -0.09
N ARG A 649 -19.49 35.90 -1.14
CA ARG A 649 -19.88 36.30 -2.49
C ARG A 649 -20.98 35.37 -3.02
N MET A 650 -22.16 35.91 -3.25
CA MET A 650 -23.27 35.19 -3.88
C MET A 650 -23.16 35.26 -5.40
N PHE A 651 -23.53 34.16 -6.07
CA PHE A 651 -23.64 34.07 -7.52
C PHE A 651 -25.10 33.87 -7.90
N THR A 652 -25.68 34.91 -8.51
CA THR A 652 -27.10 34.96 -8.87
C THR A 652 -27.23 34.97 -10.38
N THR A 653 -28.15 34.17 -10.91
CA THR A 653 -28.49 34.17 -12.34
C THR A 653 -29.38 35.36 -12.71
N ASP A 654 -29.52 35.65 -14.01
CA ASP A 654 -30.29 36.81 -14.51
C ASP A 654 -31.76 36.83 -14.07
N ASN A 655 -32.31 35.66 -13.72
CA ASN A 655 -33.67 35.51 -13.20
C ASN A 655 -33.78 35.72 -11.67
N GLY A 656 -32.71 36.14 -10.99
CA GLY A 656 -32.67 36.42 -9.55
C GLY A 656 -32.43 35.21 -8.64
N ALA A 657 -32.26 34.00 -9.19
CA ALA A 657 -31.97 32.81 -8.39
C ALA A 657 -30.48 32.72 -8.00
N THR A 658 -30.18 32.52 -6.71
CA THR A 658 -28.80 32.28 -6.26
C THR A 658 -28.44 30.81 -6.47
N THR A 659 -27.39 30.56 -7.24
CA THR A 659 -26.96 29.21 -7.66
C THR A 659 -25.64 28.78 -7.03
N ALA A 660 -24.85 29.71 -6.52
CA ALA A 660 -23.66 29.38 -5.76
C ALA A 660 -23.34 30.45 -4.71
N CYS A 661 -22.53 30.07 -3.73
CA CYS A 661 -21.98 30.95 -2.71
C CYS A 661 -20.50 30.60 -2.50
N HIS A 662 -19.63 31.60 -2.60
CA HIS A 662 -18.24 31.48 -2.17
C HIS A 662 -18.08 32.15 -0.80
N ILE A 663 -17.54 31.40 0.15
CA ILE A 663 -17.27 31.89 1.50
C ILE A 663 -15.82 31.61 1.89
N THR A 664 -15.28 32.53 2.67
CA THR A 664 -14.00 32.33 3.35
C THR A 664 -14.23 32.48 4.85
N ILE A 665 -13.80 31.48 5.61
CA ILE A 665 -14.01 31.36 7.06
C ILE A 665 -12.65 31.42 7.74
N LYS A 666 -12.58 32.07 8.90
CA LYS A 666 -11.37 32.20 9.70
C LYS A 666 -11.65 31.99 11.19
N ASP A 667 -10.62 31.66 11.94
CA ASP A 667 -10.57 31.86 13.38
C ASP A 667 -9.80 33.16 13.69
N THR A 668 -10.06 33.81 14.83
CA THR A 668 -9.41 35.10 15.17
C THR A 668 -7.94 34.96 15.57
N ALA A 669 -7.53 33.81 16.07
CA ALA A 669 -6.18 33.50 16.52
C ALA A 669 -5.40 32.64 15.50
N SER A 670 -5.99 32.37 14.32
CA SER A 670 -5.35 31.60 13.25
C SER A 670 -5.04 32.48 12.03
N SER A 671 -3.85 32.29 11.46
CA SER A 671 -3.45 32.87 10.18
C SER A 671 -4.04 32.14 8.97
N ARG A 672 -4.64 30.97 9.21
CA ARG A 672 -5.20 30.09 8.18
C ARG A 672 -6.64 30.48 7.85
N LEU A 673 -7.08 30.07 6.67
CA LEU A 673 -8.42 30.32 6.15
C LEU A 673 -8.99 29.01 5.58
N ILE A 674 -10.30 28.82 5.73
CA ILE A 674 -11.05 27.78 5.02
C ILE A 674 -11.79 28.46 3.88
N ASP A 675 -11.50 28.02 2.65
CA ASP A 675 -12.16 28.50 1.44
C ASP A 675 -13.17 27.47 0.96
N LYS A 676 -14.44 27.87 0.75
CA LYS A 676 -15.51 26.99 0.28
C LYS A 676 -16.30 27.63 -0.86
N LEU A 677 -16.55 26.84 -1.90
CA LEU A 677 -17.50 27.16 -2.96
C LEU A 677 -18.65 26.14 -2.88
N ILE A 678 -19.85 26.64 -2.59
CA ILE A 678 -21.08 25.85 -2.47
C ILE A 678 -21.91 26.10 -3.72
N ILE A 679 -22.33 25.05 -4.43
CA ILE A 679 -23.01 25.17 -5.73
C ILE A 679 -24.31 24.37 -5.71
N LEU A 680 -25.45 25.06 -5.81
CA LEU A 680 -26.75 24.42 -5.95
C LEU A 680 -27.13 24.27 -7.44
N LYS A 681 -27.23 23.03 -7.91
CA LYS A 681 -27.69 22.71 -9.28
C LYS A 681 -28.80 21.66 -9.25
N GLY A 682 -30.04 22.11 -9.43
CA GLY A 682 -31.22 21.25 -9.36
C GLY A 682 -31.42 20.74 -7.94
N LYS A 683 -31.28 19.42 -7.73
CA LYS A 683 -31.37 18.77 -6.41
C LYS A 683 -30.00 18.39 -5.82
N TYR A 684 -28.92 18.89 -6.41
CA TYR A 684 -27.55 18.59 -5.98
C TYR A 684 -26.92 19.84 -5.39
N LEU A 685 -26.36 19.70 -4.19
CA LEU A 685 -25.48 20.67 -3.55
C LEU A 685 -24.02 20.22 -3.68
#